data_AF-A0A9P6ZVD0-F1
#
_entry.id   AF-A0A9P6ZVD0-F1
#
_cell.length_a   1.000
_cell.length_b   1.000
_cell.length_c   1.000
_cell.angle_alpha   90.00
_cell.angle_beta   90.00
_cell.angle_gamma   90.00
#
_symmetry.space_group_name_H-M   'P 1'
#
loop_
_entity.id
_entity.type
_entity.pdbx_description
1 polymer ?
#
loop_
_entity_poly.entity_id
_entity_poly.type
_entity_poly.pdbx_seq_one_letter_code
_entity_poly.pdbx_strand_id
1 'polypeptide(L)'
;MEIFLRNIAFAVTQEDLTLEFAKILHKPPFPSNPPLNFEFQLFYKSHPNGKRGILALPTVESGITLLRAYGDAGIVVKGRQILLSKSTQSINNARIMRLKTVPWVDPVKMREEKERLLQQSRPFQLLRYSFGRFNRDRSFSSEFSLPGVADVSCDLERRQIRFTVTPDDESDDPFWTSMSIASYAPLKIAELVGNQDDDIHILFIRADAPPVFSVGNDVGGHGNTSPQRLAGLTRYCPMPPGSHSLMLVFSSQSDAETFMYACRNRLHLRYSPVPHVRIHDHTSNSSPVEELHEFLSEIPYELGFQVEKTVANFVFTPMEILSLKEAIISLHTEHGPDAPEIFQSFASEHEGHNAKRKPRRRNRAQWHTSQEDLTSLLGQVIHEFTREHQRPLRLLAPPPQSGVYQSYHLILTPTRYILEGPLPDQSNSVLRKYRHHECFLRVTFQDENRSKLRRDLESSITDLLKARYRPILLSGYRVAGRQFQFLGYSMSGLRDHSVWFMTPFTDDSGALLDAESIRSNLGDFSQLVNQPARLAARWSQAFSGTDPSITLLPEEIDYHYPDRKSPSGNVMTDGCSPISVGLAKDIWRSLQKGKKRPAKLRNVPSAFQFRLGGAKGMVVQDPTIEGNLVRFRPSQIKFDAQENLTFDVQSTSARPKAMFLNRPLIVLLEFLGVDTSRIIDLQDDAIAKAQSVRSSSLDASKVIQQHGLGASFHLSSLFRNLSSILKLDVGNTEEESSQSRWTSELIESSLHCAETQILRELKYRAHIEVPDSYTLLGVSDEWGCLKEGEVYAAVFDERAGLNEQILGEIAVTRSPQIHPGDVQVVMAVHRPELAHLKNVIVFSCEGQRALASCLGGGDLDGDDFNLIRDPKLLPTHYGQPGEYQALPIKRTEAPCDISDVVDFVFDYIEADLVGLIAIHHLRFSDLEDPGCGECMELAKLASHAVDFPKTGTPVNFTQLPRFKSRNQPKPDFLAKEGADLNSDQYYNSKKLLGQLYRRVPVKKWTPQEWNKDSSPSDGVSVEDALSLVSLRNLGLSGLADPTQELVEEMTYLLEAYCDQLMVIGQSHTILKNKDSHVSEAELVSGTIMANWSDHHRRRDAVTAMNLQTHELVRAVRAELLIKDLATSETETYYDEEDDYDDWTFREEFDDTEQRSMKETFKRSWAAWCVAEDTLQEEPRMFGAQSFGLIALGRMLEIVKASYMM
;
A
#
# COMPACT_ATOMS: atom_id res chain seq x y z
N MET A 1 20.99 -19.18 -39.24
CA MET A 1 22.24 -19.93 -39.50
C MET A 1 23.42 -19.13 -38.97
N GLU A 2 24.44 -19.80 -38.45
CA GLU A 2 25.68 -19.16 -38.02
C GLU A 2 26.83 -19.49 -38.99
N ILE A 3 27.63 -18.48 -39.33
CA ILE A 3 28.77 -18.55 -40.23
C ILE A 3 30.02 -18.18 -39.45
N PHE A 4 31.04 -19.03 -39.51
CA PHE A 4 32.31 -18.83 -38.85
C PHE A 4 33.25 -17.98 -39.70
N LEU A 5 33.85 -16.97 -39.08
CA LEU A 5 34.71 -15.97 -39.72
C LEU A 5 36.16 -16.12 -39.23
N ARG A 6 37.10 -16.13 -40.17
CA ARG A 6 38.54 -16.22 -39.91
C ARG A 6 39.29 -15.07 -40.58
N ASN A 7 40.50 -14.79 -40.08
CA ASN A 7 41.43 -13.80 -40.66
C ASN A 7 40.95 -12.34 -40.53
N ILE A 8 40.20 -12.01 -39.46
CA ILE A 8 39.75 -10.63 -39.20
C ILE A 8 40.92 -9.82 -38.62
N ALA A 9 41.17 -8.62 -39.15
CA ALA A 9 42.25 -7.77 -38.65
C ALA A 9 42.00 -7.32 -37.20
N PHE A 10 43.07 -7.15 -36.39
CA PHE A 10 42.93 -6.80 -34.98
C PHE A 10 42.27 -5.42 -34.74
N ALA A 11 42.48 -4.48 -35.65
CA ALA A 11 41.87 -3.14 -35.59
C ALA A 11 40.39 -3.11 -36.06
N VAL A 12 39.86 -4.20 -36.60
CA VAL A 12 38.46 -4.29 -37.04
C VAL A 12 37.57 -4.49 -35.82
N THR A 13 36.58 -3.61 -35.69
CA THR A 13 35.53 -3.67 -34.68
C THR A 13 34.32 -4.45 -35.20
N GLN A 14 33.39 -4.77 -34.30
CA GLN A 14 32.11 -5.36 -34.70
C GLN A 14 31.32 -4.43 -35.64
N GLU A 15 31.36 -3.12 -35.40
CA GLU A 15 30.69 -2.12 -36.23
C GLU A 15 31.26 -2.07 -37.66
N ASP A 16 32.59 -2.13 -37.79
CA ASP A 16 33.25 -2.15 -39.11
C ASP A 16 32.77 -3.35 -39.97
N LEU A 17 32.61 -4.53 -39.34
CA LEU A 17 32.08 -5.72 -40.01
C LEU A 17 30.63 -5.54 -40.40
N THR A 18 29.82 -4.99 -39.50
CA THR A 18 28.40 -4.74 -39.70
C THR A 18 28.16 -3.82 -40.90
N LEU A 19 28.94 -2.75 -41.04
CA LEU A 19 28.83 -1.81 -42.16
C LEU A 19 29.26 -2.41 -43.50
N GLU A 20 30.39 -3.11 -43.55
CA GLU A 20 30.86 -3.72 -44.81
C GLU A 20 29.96 -4.87 -45.28
N PHE A 21 29.44 -5.68 -44.34
CA PHE A 21 28.53 -6.76 -44.70
C PHE A 21 27.13 -6.26 -45.04
N ALA A 22 26.66 -5.14 -44.49
CA ALA A 22 25.39 -4.52 -44.89
C ALA A 22 25.38 -4.16 -46.38
N LYS A 23 26.51 -3.66 -46.91
CA LYS A 23 26.67 -3.36 -48.35
C LYS A 23 26.46 -4.56 -49.26
N ILE A 24 26.58 -5.78 -48.72
CA ILE A 24 26.40 -7.06 -49.42
C ILE A 24 25.01 -7.63 -49.11
N LEU A 25 24.68 -7.79 -47.83
CA LEU A 25 23.48 -8.47 -47.34
C LEU A 25 22.17 -7.69 -47.52
N HIS A 26 22.25 -6.42 -47.92
CA HIS A 26 21.07 -5.60 -48.27
C HIS A 26 20.94 -5.33 -49.77
N LYS A 27 21.72 -6.04 -50.60
CA LYS A 27 21.60 -6.03 -52.06
C LYS A 27 21.06 -7.36 -52.57
N PRO A 28 20.39 -7.38 -53.75
CA PRO A 28 20.01 -8.64 -54.39
C PRO A 28 21.22 -9.58 -54.52
N PRO A 29 21.07 -10.89 -54.24
CA PRO A 29 19.83 -11.66 -54.06
C PRO A 29 19.26 -11.69 -52.63
N PHE A 30 19.79 -10.89 -51.68
CA PHE A 30 19.29 -10.84 -50.31
C PHE A 30 18.08 -9.90 -50.15
N PRO A 31 17.20 -10.11 -49.15
CA PRO A 31 16.06 -9.24 -48.90
C PRO A 31 16.48 -7.80 -48.60
N SER A 32 15.98 -6.86 -49.38
CA SER A 32 16.25 -5.42 -49.22
C SER A 32 15.08 -4.63 -48.62
N ASN A 33 13.88 -5.20 -48.55
CA ASN A 33 12.73 -4.57 -47.90
C ASN A 33 11.77 -5.61 -47.25
N PRO A 34 11.76 -5.75 -45.91
CA PRO A 34 12.69 -5.11 -44.97
C PRO A 34 14.13 -5.63 -45.17
N PRO A 35 15.16 -4.81 -44.92
CA PRO A 35 16.55 -5.23 -45.00
C PRO A 35 16.85 -6.35 -44.00
N LEU A 36 17.62 -7.35 -44.44
CA LEU A 36 18.00 -8.51 -43.63
C LEU A 36 18.74 -8.07 -42.35
N ASN A 37 18.20 -8.40 -41.17
CA ASN A 37 18.89 -8.16 -39.89
C ASN A 37 19.95 -9.24 -39.64
N PHE A 38 21.12 -8.87 -39.09
CA PHE A 38 22.20 -9.80 -38.80
C PHE A 38 23.12 -9.26 -37.70
N GLU A 39 23.90 -10.13 -37.07
CA GLU A 39 24.77 -9.73 -35.96
C GLU A 39 26.10 -10.51 -35.97
N PHE A 40 27.17 -9.83 -35.61
CA PHE A 40 28.50 -10.42 -35.42
C PHE A 40 28.79 -10.70 -33.95
N GLN A 41 29.66 -11.67 -33.67
CA GLN A 41 30.25 -11.87 -32.36
C GLN A 41 31.73 -12.19 -32.54
N LEU A 42 32.60 -11.35 -31.99
CA LEU A 42 34.05 -11.57 -32.04
C LEU A 42 34.51 -12.35 -30.82
N PHE A 43 35.45 -13.27 -31.01
CA PHE A 43 36.05 -14.02 -29.91
C PHE A 43 37.25 -13.29 -29.33
N TYR A 44 37.33 -13.22 -28.00
CA TYR A 44 38.39 -12.51 -27.27
C TYR A 44 39.74 -13.22 -27.25
N LYS A 45 39.82 -14.50 -27.66
CA LYS A 45 41.09 -15.25 -27.69
C LYS A 45 41.94 -14.84 -28.90
N SER A 46 43.13 -14.30 -28.61
CA SER A 46 44.15 -13.94 -29.62
C SER A 46 44.57 -15.17 -30.43
N HIS A 47 44.42 -15.09 -31.75
CA HIS A 47 44.99 -16.06 -32.70
C HIS A 47 46.13 -15.37 -33.47
N PRO A 48 47.25 -16.06 -33.76
CA PRO A 48 48.42 -15.45 -34.42
C PRO A 48 48.08 -14.79 -35.76
N ASN A 49 47.06 -15.30 -36.44
CA ASN A 49 46.67 -14.90 -37.79
C ASN A 49 45.43 -13.98 -37.82
N GLY A 50 45.11 -13.30 -36.71
CA GLY A 50 43.99 -12.35 -36.61
C GLY A 50 42.81 -12.83 -35.75
N LYS A 51 41.83 -11.95 -35.52
CA LYS A 51 40.60 -12.23 -34.79
C LYS A 51 39.74 -13.26 -35.54
N ARG A 52 38.88 -13.95 -34.78
CA ARG A 52 37.86 -14.86 -35.28
C ARG A 52 36.50 -14.46 -34.72
N GLY A 53 35.43 -14.87 -35.37
CA GLY A 53 34.09 -14.57 -34.90
C GLY A 53 33.01 -15.39 -35.59
N ILE A 54 31.76 -15.10 -35.24
CA ILE A 54 30.56 -15.67 -35.83
C ILE A 54 29.69 -14.55 -36.40
N LEU A 55 29.17 -14.76 -37.61
CA LEU A 55 28.04 -14.03 -38.18
C LEU A 55 26.77 -14.85 -38.01
N ALA A 56 25.77 -14.29 -37.34
CA ALA A 56 24.44 -14.88 -37.22
C ALA A 56 23.48 -14.27 -38.24
N LEU A 57 22.80 -15.12 -39.02
CA LEU A 57 21.80 -14.76 -40.02
C LEU A 57 20.44 -15.39 -39.69
N PRO A 58 19.31 -14.70 -39.94
CA PRO A 58 17.99 -15.12 -39.48
C PRO A 58 17.45 -16.34 -40.21
N THR A 59 17.89 -16.59 -41.45
CA THR A 59 17.46 -17.73 -42.28
C THR A 59 18.64 -18.59 -42.71
N VAL A 60 18.38 -19.87 -43.01
CA VAL A 60 19.39 -20.79 -43.55
C VAL A 60 19.71 -20.46 -45.00
N GLU A 61 18.70 -20.06 -45.78
CA GLU A 61 18.83 -19.67 -47.18
C GLU A 61 19.82 -18.51 -47.37
N SER A 62 19.68 -17.43 -46.60
CA SER A 62 20.62 -16.30 -46.66
C SER A 62 22.05 -16.73 -46.31
N GLY A 63 22.22 -17.66 -45.38
CA GLY A 63 23.54 -18.18 -45.03
C GLY A 63 24.16 -19.04 -46.13
N ILE A 64 23.38 -19.87 -46.79
CA ILE A 64 23.84 -20.68 -47.94
C ILE A 64 24.20 -19.77 -49.11
N THR A 65 23.36 -18.77 -49.41
CA THR A 65 23.59 -17.81 -50.50
C THR A 65 24.88 -16.99 -50.25
N LEU A 66 25.11 -16.54 -49.02
CA LEU A 66 26.35 -15.84 -48.67
C LEU A 66 27.59 -16.74 -48.80
N LEU A 67 27.51 -17.99 -48.34
CA LEU A 67 28.63 -18.94 -48.46
C LEU A 67 28.92 -19.35 -49.91
N ARG A 68 27.90 -19.49 -50.76
CA ARG A 68 28.11 -19.77 -52.20
C ARG A 68 28.80 -18.63 -52.92
N ALA A 69 28.43 -17.39 -52.59
CA ALA A 69 28.97 -16.21 -53.26
C ALA A 69 30.34 -15.78 -52.72
N TYR A 70 30.59 -15.94 -51.41
CA TYR A 70 31.76 -15.36 -50.73
C TYR A 70 32.52 -16.34 -49.83
N GLY A 71 32.14 -17.62 -49.78
CA GLY A 71 32.83 -18.63 -48.96
C GLY A 71 34.31 -18.79 -49.33
N ASP A 72 34.60 -18.99 -50.61
CA ASP A 72 35.95 -19.17 -51.13
C ASP A 72 36.62 -17.83 -51.49
N ALA A 73 35.84 -16.89 -52.02
CA ALA A 73 36.33 -15.57 -52.43
C ALA A 73 36.62 -14.63 -51.24
N GLY A 74 36.06 -14.90 -50.06
CA GLY A 74 36.19 -14.05 -48.87
C GLY A 74 35.59 -12.64 -49.04
N ILE A 75 35.57 -11.87 -47.95
CA ILE A 75 35.09 -10.48 -47.93
C ILE A 75 36.20 -9.59 -47.37
N VAL A 76 36.60 -8.56 -48.11
CA VAL A 76 37.68 -7.66 -47.72
C VAL A 76 37.14 -6.57 -46.79
N VAL A 77 37.66 -6.49 -45.56
CA VAL A 77 37.34 -5.44 -44.59
C VAL A 77 38.64 -4.82 -44.09
N LYS A 78 38.76 -3.49 -44.20
CA LYS A 78 39.99 -2.73 -43.87
C LYS A 78 41.26 -3.35 -44.44
N GLY A 79 41.23 -3.74 -45.72
CA GLY A 79 42.39 -4.27 -46.45
C GLY A 79 42.75 -5.73 -46.16
N ARG A 80 41.97 -6.46 -45.35
CA ARG A 80 42.21 -7.89 -45.05
C ARG A 80 41.02 -8.74 -45.48
N GLN A 81 41.31 -9.85 -46.15
CA GLN A 81 40.30 -10.78 -46.66
C GLN A 81 39.83 -11.73 -45.55
N ILE A 82 38.55 -11.61 -45.17
CA ILE A 82 37.88 -12.43 -44.18
C ILE A 82 37.33 -13.68 -44.85
N LEU A 83 37.69 -14.85 -44.34
CA LEU A 83 37.24 -16.14 -44.87
C LEU A 83 36.00 -16.61 -44.11
N LEU A 84 34.99 -17.07 -44.87
CA LEU A 84 33.72 -17.52 -44.34
C LEU A 84 33.58 -19.03 -44.47
N SER A 85 33.16 -19.69 -43.40
CA SER A 85 32.89 -21.13 -43.40
C SER A 85 31.64 -21.43 -42.59
N LYS A 86 30.93 -22.52 -42.91
CA LYS A 86 29.77 -22.94 -42.12
C LYS A 86 30.21 -23.22 -40.68
N SER A 87 29.50 -22.64 -39.69
CA SER A 87 29.79 -22.91 -38.29
C SER A 87 29.44 -24.36 -37.94
N THR A 88 30.29 -25.00 -37.14
CA THR A 88 30.07 -26.35 -36.57
C THR A 88 29.50 -26.30 -35.15
N GLN A 89 29.27 -25.10 -34.59
CA GLN A 89 28.70 -24.93 -33.26
C GLN A 89 27.17 -25.05 -33.25
N SER A 90 26.60 -25.43 -32.10
CA SER A 90 25.16 -25.47 -31.88
C SER A 90 24.56 -24.08 -32.01
N ILE A 91 23.52 -23.93 -32.83
CA ILE A 91 22.88 -22.64 -33.14
C ILE A 91 22.26 -22.03 -31.87
N ASN A 92 22.53 -20.75 -31.61
CA ASN A 92 21.85 -20.01 -30.55
C ASN A 92 20.44 -19.59 -31.01
N ASN A 93 19.42 -20.39 -30.66
CA ASN A 93 18.04 -20.18 -31.11
C ASN A 93 17.42 -18.85 -30.64
N ALA A 94 17.76 -18.37 -29.44
CA ALA A 94 17.27 -17.09 -28.93
C ALA A 94 17.79 -15.90 -29.76
N ARG A 95 19.08 -15.96 -30.13
CA ARG A 95 19.72 -14.95 -30.98
C ARG A 95 19.10 -14.91 -32.38
N ILE A 96 18.85 -16.08 -32.99
CA ILE A 96 18.20 -16.16 -34.30
C ILE A 96 16.76 -15.66 -34.26
N MET A 97 15.99 -15.97 -33.22
CA MET A 97 14.63 -15.44 -33.06
C MET A 97 14.62 -13.92 -32.94
N ARG A 98 15.55 -13.32 -32.17
CA ARG A 98 15.70 -11.86 -32.07
C ARG A 98 15.96 -11.21 -33.44
N LEU A 99 16.84 -11.80 -34.24
CA LEU A 99 17.14 -11.31 -35.60
C LEU A 99 15.94 -11.43 -36.55
N LYS A 100 14.96 -12.30 -36.27
CA LYS A 100 13.72 -12.41 -37.04
C LYS A 100 12.66 -11.40 -36.59
N THR A 101 12.60 -11.07 -35.31
CA THR A 101 11.55 -10.21 -34.74
C THR A 101 11.91 -8.74 -34.74
N VAL A 102 13.20 -8.40 -34.65
CA VAL A 102 13.67 -7.01 -34.59
C VAL A 102 14.07 -6.54 -36.00
N PRO A 103 13.58 -5.38 -36.48
CA PRO A 103 14.03 -4.82 -37.76
C PRO A 103 15.50 -4.40 -37.70
N TRP A 104 16.17 -4.38 -38.86
CA TRP A 104 17.53 -3.86 -38.95
C TRP A 104 17.59 -2.37 -38.63
N VAL A 105 18.59 -1.96 -37.84
CA VAL A 105 18.88 -0.56 -37.52
C VAL A 105 20.30 -0.23 -38.00
N ASP A 106 20.43 0.89 -38.72
CA ASP A 106 21.71 1.34 -39.26
C ASP A 106 22.69 1.73 -38.13
N PRO A 107 23.88 1.11 -38.04
CA PRO A 107 24.88 1.44 -37.03
C PRO A 107 25.35 2.90 -37.07
N VAL A 108 25.36 3.54 -38.25
CA VAL A 108 25.73 4.96 -38.39
C VAL A 108 24.68 5.84 -37.73
N LYS A 109 23.40 5.58 -37.99
CA LYS A 109 22.29 6.30 -37.34
C LYS A 109 22.25 6.09 -35.83
N MET A 110 22.60 4.90 -35.35
CA MET A 110 22.74 4.63 -33.91
C MET A 110 23.89 5.42 -33.28
N ARG A 111 25.02 5.57 -33.99
CA ARG A 111 26.15 6.39 -33.54
C ARG A 111 25.80 7.87 -33.53
N GLU A 112 25.19 8.36 -34.59
CA GLU A 112 24.72 9.75 -34.70
C GLU A 112 23.72 10.09 -33.60
N GLU A 113 22.74 9.21 -33.33
CA GLU A 113 21.80 9.42 -32.22
C GLU A 113 22.50 9.32 -30.86
N LYS A 114 23.48 8.43 -30.68
CA LYS A 114 24.27 8.35 -29.44
C LYS A 114 25.12 9.60 -29.20
N GLU A 115 25.76 10.14 -30.23
CA GLU A 115 26.51 11.40 -30.16
C GLU A 115 25.57 12.58 -29.89
N ARG A 116 24.39 12.60 -30.52
CA ARG A 116 23.35 13.61 -30.29
C ARG A 116 22.83 13.57 -28.85
N LEU A 117 22.63 12.37 -28.29
CA LEU A 117 22.24 12.17 -26.89
C LEU A 117 23.34 12.64 -25.93
N LEU A 118 24.61 12.37 -26.23
CA LEU A 118 25.75 12.85 -25.43
C LEU A 118 25.84 14.38 -25.41
N GLN A 119 25.63 15.05 -26.54
CA GLN A 119 25.60 16.52 -26.58
C GLN A 119 24.42 17.10 -25.80
N GLN A 120 23.23 16.48 -25.91
CA GLN A 120 22.02 16.92 -25.21
C GLN A 120 22.05 16.66 -23.69
N SER A 121 22.93 15.77 -23.23
CA SER A 121 23.12 15.45 -21.81
C SER A 121 24.34 16.12 -21.16
N ARG A 122 25.05 17.00 -21.86
CA ARG A 122 26.20 17.71 -21.27
C ARG A 122 25.77 18.61 -20.09
N PRO A 123 26.62 18.82 -19.08
CA PRO A 123 26.40 19.84 -18.07
C PRO A 123 26.56 21.25 -18.65
N PHE A 124 25.70 22.16 -18.20
CA PHE A 124 25.67 23.58 -18.55
C PHE A 124 25.95 24.41 -17.31
N GLN A 125 27.03 25.20 -17.34
CA GLN A 125 27.43 26.05 -16.22
C GLN A 125 26.51 27.26 -16.08
N LEU A 126 26.14 27.59 -14.85
CA LEU A 126 25.22 28.67 -14.51
C LEU A 126 26.00 29.88 -13.98
N LEU A 127 25.52 31.08 -14.29
CA LEU A 127 26.03 32.33 -13.71
C LEU A 127 25.51 32.54 -12.27
N ARG A 128 24.23 32.20 -12.05
CA ARG A 128 23.54 32.31 -10.76
C ARG A 128 22.41 31.29 -10.73
N TYR A 129 22.03 30.89 -9.54
CA TYR A 129 20.83 30.10 -9.29
C TYR A 129 20.20 30.51 -7.96
N SER A 130 18.95 30.13 -7.75
CA SER A 130 18.31 30.23 -6.44
C SER A 130 17.19 29.21 -6.32
N PHE A 131 17.15 28.50 -5.20
CA PHE A 131 16.00 27.70 -4.80
C PHE A 131 14.95 28.61 -4.15
N GLY A 132 13.70 28.37 -4.49
CA GLY A 132 12.62 29.25 -4.06
C GLY A 132 11.24 28.70 -4.42
N ARG A 133 10.27 29.61 -4.45
CA ARG A 133 8.86 29.28 -4.66
C ARG A 133 8.16 30.32 -5.53
N PHE A 134 7.12 29.88 -6.23
CA PHE A 134 6.21 30.78 -6.93
C PHE A 134 5.08 31.20 -6.00
N ASN A 135 4.85 32.51 -5.92
CA ASN A 135 3.74 33.10 -5.18
C ASN A 135 2.44 33.04 -6.00
N ARG A 136 1.30 33.33 -5.35
CA ARG A 136 -0.03 33.33 -6.00
C ARG A 136 -0.12 34.32 -7.16
N ASP A 137 0.58 35.45 -7.07
CA ASP A 137 0.67 36.47 -8.12
C ASP A 137 1.65 36.10 -9.24
N ARG A 138 2.20 34.87 -9.21
CA ARG A 138 3.20 34.32 -10.15
C ARG A 138 4.58 34.98 -10.06
N SER A 139 4.84 35.81 -9.05
CA SER A 139 6.21 36.21 -8.70
C SER A 139 7.00 35.03 -8.14
N PHE A 140 8.32 35.11 -8.20
CA PHE A 140 9.23 34.10 -7.63
C PHE A 140 9.93 34.68 -6.41
N SER A 141 9.79 34.02 -5.26
CA SER A 141 10.56 34.33 -4.06
C SER A 141 11.83 33.47 -4.04
N SER A 142 12.98 34.14 -4.03
CA SER A 142 14.32 33.59 -3.91
C SER A 142 14.64 33.38 -2.42
N GLU A 143 14.83 32.12 -2.01
CA GLU A 143 14.87 31.73 -0.59
C GLU A 143 16.22 31.14 -0.19
N PHE A 144 16.92 30.43 -1.10
CA PHE A 144 18.16 29.74 -0.75
C PHE A 144 19.13 29.61 -1.94
N SER A 145 20.40 29.97 -1.72
CA SER A 145 21.51 29.74 -2.66
C SER A 145 22.80 29.46 -1.89
N LEU A 146 23.76 28.78 -2.52
CA LEU A 146 25.11 28.60 -1.97
C LEU A 146 26.11 29.32 -2.90
N PRO A 147 27.25 29.79 -2.35
CA PRO A 147 28.39 30.17 -3.19
C PRO A 147 28.90 28.94 -3.98
N GLY A 148 29.75 29.11 -4.99
CA GLY A 148 30.35 28.00 -5.75
C GLY A 148 29.95 27.86 -7.22
N VAL A 149 30.57 26.88 -7.89
CA VAL A 149 30.31 26.56 -9.30
C VAL A 149 29.09 25.67 -9.42
N ALA A 150 28.06 26.14 -10.13
CA ALA A 150 26.82 25.42 -10.34
C ALA A 150 26.62 25.01 -11.81
N ASP A 151 26.20 23.78 -12.03
CA ASP A 151 25.86 23.23 -13.35
C ASP A 151 24.46 22.62 -13.35
N VAL A 152 23.81 22.61 -14.52
CA VAL A 152 22.56 21.90 -14.77
C VAL A 152 22.70 20.99 -16.00
N SER A 153 22.10 19.81 -15.96
CA SER A 153 22.14 18.83 -17.06
C SER A 153 20.83 18.05 -17.18
N CYS A 154 20.58 17.55 -18.39
CA CYS A 154 19.50 16.61 -18.65
C CYS A 154 20.09 15.19 -18.67
N ASP A 155 19.97 14.47 -17.57
CA ASP A 155 20.41 13.08 -17.45
C ASP A 155 19.39 12.18 -18.16
N LEU A 156 19.66 11.89 -19.44
CA LEU A 156 18.76 11.14 -20.30
C LEU A 156 18.75 9.64 -19.98
N GLU A 157 19.82 9.12 -19.37
CA GLU A 157 19.89 7.73 -18.92
C GLU A 157 18.90 7.49 -17.79
N ARG A 158 18.86 8.41 -16.82
CA ARG A 158 17.93 8.36 -15.68
C ARG A 158 16.62 9.10 -15.92
N ARG A 159 16.49 9.76 -17.06
CA ARG A 159 15.37 10.64 -17.44
C ARG A 159 15.03 11.66 -16.35
N GLN A 160 16.00 12.47 -15.95
CA GLN A 160 15.85 13.49 -14.90
C GLN A 160 16.64 14.75 -15.22
N ILE A 161 16.29 15.87 -14.59
CA ILE A 161 17.14 17.06 -14.56
C ILE A 161 18.06 16.93 -13.35
N ARG A 162 19.36 17.06 -13.56
CA ARG A 162 20.38 17.03 -12.51
C ARG A 162 21.02 18.41 -12.40
N PHE A 163 20.94 18.98 -11.20
CA PHE A 163 21.63 20.20 -10.79
C PHE A 163 22.78 19.83 -9.84
N THR A 164 23.95 20.42 -10.03
CA THR A 164 25.14 20.15 -9.22
C THR A 164 25.79 21.45 -8.78
N VAL A 165 26.25 21.51 -7.53
CA VAL A 165 27.01 22.66 -6.99
C VAL A 165 28.27 22.12 -6.35
N THR A 166 29.40 22.71 -6.71
CA THR A 166 30.72 22.36 -6.18
C THR A 166 31.26 23.52 -5.33
N PRO A 167 31.82 23.24 -4.14
CA PRO A 167 32.50 24.24 -3.33
C PRO A 167 33.63 24.95 -4.09
N ASP A 168 33.76 26.26 -3.85
CA ASP A 168 34.95 27.01 -4.26
C ASP A 168 36.12 26.61 -3.35
N ASP A 169 37.35 26.55 -3.89
CA ASP A 169 38.56 26.17 -3.15
C ASP A 169 38.86 27.09 -1.93
N GLU A 170 38.21 28.25 -1.85
CA GLU A 170 38.34 29.25 -0.77
C GLU A 170 37.20 29.20 0.30
N SER A 171 36.28 28.23 0.24
CA SER A 171 35.17 28.19 1.22
C SER A 171 35.62 27.67 2.59
N ASP A 172 35.63 28.54 3.60
CA ASP A 172 35.92 28.21 5.01
C ASP A 172 34.76 27.49 5.74
N ASP A 173 33.68 27.07 5.05
CA ASP A 173 32.54 26.40 5.68
C ASP A 173 32.86 24.90 5.94
N PRO A 174 33.08 24.48 7.20
CA PRO A 174 33.40 23.09 7.53
C PRO A 174 32.24 22.12 7.24
N PHE A 175 31.04 22.63 6.95
CA PHE A 175 29.82 21.86 6.70
C PHE A 175 29.51 21.65 5.21
N TRP A 176 30.29 22.26 4.30
CA TRP A 176 30.11 22.15 2.85
C TRP A 176 31.44 21.88 2.12
N THR A 177 31.94 20.66 2.26
CA THR A 177 33.25 20.22 1.72
C THR A 177 33.16 19.32 0.48
N SER A 178 31.95 18.96 0.06
CA SER A 178 31.71 17.99 -1.01
C SER A 178 30.66 18.51 -2.00
N MET A 179 30.70 18.03 -3.25
CA MET A 179 29.74 18.38 -4.30
C MET A 179 28.31 17.96 -3.93
N SER A 180 27.37 18.89 -4.01
CA SER A 180 25.94 18.68 -3.76
C SER A 180 25.18 18.50 -5.06
N ILE A 181 24.21 17.58 -5.08
CA ILE A 181 23.43 17.22 -6.26
C ILE A 181 21.95 17.29 -5.91
N ALA A 182 21.16 18.02 -6.71
CA ALA A 182 19.69 18.00 -6.69
C ALA A 182 19.16 17.36 -7.98
N SER A 183 18.31 16.34 -7.86
CA SER A 183 17.76 15.59 -9.00
C SER A 183 16.24 15.71 -9.07
N TYR A 184 15.73 16.20 -10.21
CA TYR A 184 14.30 16.34 -10.49
C TYR A 184 13.82 15.28 -11.48
N ALA A 185 12.90 14.43 -11.03
CA ALA A 185 12.13 13.57 -11.94
C ALA A 185 11.11 14.42 -12.73
N PRO A 186 10.89 14.16 -14.03
CA PRO A 186 9.98 14.95 -14.87
C PRO A 186 8.56 15.03 -14.33
N LEU A 187 8.08 13.94 -13.72
CA LEU A 187 6.75 13.87 -13.09
C LEU A 187 6.57 14.81 -11.89
N LYS A 188 7.66 15.36 -11.33
CA LYS A 188 7.63 16.31 -10.22
C LYS A 188 7.69 17.78 -10.70
N ILE A 189 7.85 18.01 -12.00
CA ILE A 189 7.97 19.34 -12.60
C ILE A 189 6.63 19.68 -13.24
N ALA A 190 5.97 20.73 -12.75
CA ALA A 190 4.75 21.26 -13.36
C ALA A 190 5.04 21.79 -14.77
N GLU A 191 6.03 22.68 -14.86
CA GLU A 191 6.42 23.33 -16.10
C GLU A 191 7.78 24.02 -16.01
N LEU A 192 8.33 24.35 -17.17
CA LEU A 192 9.42 25.30 -17.33
C LEU A 192 8.84 26.68 -17.61
N VAL A 193 9.31 27.70 -16.91
CA VAL A 193 8.89 29.10 -17.11
C VAL A 193 10.08 29.90 -17.64
N GLY A 194 9.94 30.46 -18.83
CA GLY A 194 10.97 31.34 -19.42
C GLY A 194 10.63 32.82 -19.22
N ASN A 195 11.61 33.62 -18.81
CA ASN A 195 11.50 35.07 -18.73
C ASN A 195 11.95 35.70 -20.07
N GLN A 196 11.17 36.63 -20.63
CA GLN A 196 11.43 37.22 -21.96
C GLN A 196 12.06 38.62 -21.92
N ASP A 197 12.00 39.34 -20.79
CA ASP A 197 12.28 40.79 -20.72
C ASP A 197 13.72 41.20 -20.34
N ASP A 198 14.67 40.27 -20.15
CA ASP A 198 16.04 40.62 -19.70
C ASP A 198 17.14 40.24 -20.71
N ASP A 199 18.22 41.04 -20.77
CA ASP A 199 19.53 40.70 -21.40
C ASP A 199 20.19 39.44 -20.78
N ILE A 200 19.54 38.85 -19.76
CA ILE A 200 20.00 37.74 -18.94
C ILE A 200 19.06 36.54 -19.19
N HIS A 201 19.64 35.40 -19.56
CA HIS A 201 18.88 34.21 -19.95
C HIS A 201 18.39 33.42 -18.72
N ILE A 202 17.26 33.83 -18.15
CA ILE A 202 16.66 33.23 -16.95
C ILE A 202 15.61 32.18 -17.33
N LEU A 203 15.75 30.99 -16.74
CA LEU A 203 14.78 29.90 -16.83
C LEU A 203 14.41 29.42 -15.42
N PHE A 204 13.14 29.16 -15.18
CA PHE A 204 12.67 28.58 -13.92
C PHE A 204 12.17 27.15 -14.15
N ILE A 205 12.51 26.27 -13.21
CA ILE A 205 11.88 24.97 -13.04
C ILE A 205 10.82 25.13 -11.96
N ARG A 206 9.55 25.19 -12.36
CA ARG A 206 8.42 25.17 -11.44
C ARG A 206 8.12 23.72 -11.09
N ALA A 207 8.46 23.32 -9.87
CA ALA A 207 8.23 21.97 -9.38
C ALA A 207 6.98 21.93 -8.48
N ASP A 208 6.30 20.78 -8.45
CA ASP A 208 5.18 20.51 -7.53
C ASP A 208 5.64 19.68 -6.31
N ALA A 209 6.86 19.16 -6.37
CA ALA A 209 7.45 18.37 -5.30
C ALA A 209 8.98 18.59 -5.21
N PRO A 210 9.56 18.43 -4.00
CA PRO A 210 11.00 18.59 -3.80
C PRO A 210 11.87 17.64 -4.65
N PRO A 211 13.04 18.11 -5.12
CA PRO A 211 14.04 17.24 -5.74
C PRO A 211 14.68 16.31 -4.72
N VAL A 212 15.39 15.30 -5.21
CA VAL A 212 16.22 14.44 -4.36
C VAL A 212 17.60 15.07 -4.20
N PHE A 213 17.99 15.35 -2.96
CA PHE A 213 19.31 15.87 -2.62
C PHE A 213 20.28 14.76 -2.24
N SER A 214 21.53 14.87 -2.71
CA SER A 214 22.60 13.93 -2.39
C SER A 214 23.99 14.58 -2.49
N VAL A 215 24.99 13.94 -1.90
CA VAL A 215 26.41 14.34 -1.98
C VAL A 215 27.18 13.38 -2.88
N GLY A 216 27.99 13.93 -3.79
CA GLY A 216 28.95 13.18 -4.61
C GLY A 216 30.21 12.81 -3.84
N ASN A 217 30.97 11.82 -4.32
CA ASN A 217 32.17 11.33 -3.64
C ASN A 217 33.26 12.42 -3.56
N ASP A 218 33.95 12.50 -2.41
CA ASP A 218 35.06 13.43 -2.19
C ASP A 218 36.14 13.29 -3.26
N VAL A 219 36.60 14.42 -3.80
CA VAL A 219 37.57 14.51 -4.90
C VAL A 219 38.99 14.03 -4.50
N GLY A 220 39.19 13.51 -3.28
CA GLY A 220 40.51 13.10 -2.78
C GLY A 220 40.59 11.83 -1.92
N GLY A 221 39.49 11.11 -1.69
CA GLY A 221 39.49 9.94 -0.79
C GLY A 221 39.54 8.61 -1.53
N HIS A 222 40.56 7.77 -1.29
CA HIS A 222 40.59 6.35 -1.71
C HIS A 222 39.55 5.45 -1.00
N GLY A 223 38.39 5.99 -0.64
CA GLY A 223 37.26 5.27 -0.04
C GLY A 223 36.15 5.09 -1.06
N ASN A 224 35.77 3.84 -1.31
CA ASN A 224 34.65 3.45 -2.17
C ASN A 224 33.30 3.71 -1.44
N THR A 225 33.06 4.93 -0.96
CA THR A 225 31.82 5.29 -0.24
C THR A 225 30.71 5.60 -1.24
N SER A 226 29.53 5.06 -0.99
CA SER A 226 28.33 5.34 -1.80
C SER A 226 27.84 6.77 -1.55
N PRO A 227 27.32 7.47 -2.56
CA PRO A 227 26.64 8.76 -2.41
C PRO A 227 25.68 8.79 -1.21
N GLN A 228 25.64 9.90 -0.48
CA GLN A 228 24.79 10.05 0.70
C GLN A 228 23.58 10.93 0.37
N ARG A 229 22.40 10.52 0.84
CA ARG A 229 21.18 11.30 0.71
C ARG A 229 21.16 12.43 1.74
N LEU A 230 20.68 13.61 1.33
CA LEU A 230 20.62 14.80 2.19
C LEU A 230 19.20 15.33 2.40
N ALA A 231 19.09 16.20 3.41
CA ALA A 231 17.89 16.98 3.71
C ALA A 231 17.75 18.28 2.89
N GLY A 232 18.83 18.69 2.24
CA GLY A 232 18.93 19.88 1.42
C GLY A 232 20.27 19.93 0.71
N LEU A 233 20.72 21.12 0.30
CA LEU A 233 22.00 21.27 -0.38
C LEU A 233 23.22 21.12 0.54
N THR A 234 23.05 21.29 1.86
CA THR A 234 24.12 21.05 2.84
C THR A 234 23.73 19.92 3.80
N ARG A 235 24.71 19.33 4.50
CA ARG A 235 24.49 18.15 5.34
C ARG A 235 23.55 18.41 6.52
N TYR A 236 23.60 19.62 7.10
CA TYR A 236 22.93 19.95 8.36
C TYR A 236 21.84 21.03 8.22
N CYS A 237 21.72 21.68 7.06
CA CYS A 237 20.67 22.65 6.82
C CYS A 237 19.60 22.05 5.90
N PRO A 238 18.40 21.74 6.41
CA PRO A 238 17.30 21.33 5.56
C PRO A 238 16.89 22.49 4.64
N MET A 239 16.33 22.16 3.47
CA MET A 239 15.78 23.21 2.61
C MET A 239 14.69 24.00 3.34
N PRO A 240 14.61 25.34 3.15
CA PRO A 240 13.47 26.09 3.65
C PRO A 240 12.17 25.48 3.12
N PRO A 241 11.14 25.34 3.98
CA PRO A 241 9.87 24.75 3.57
C PRO A 241 9.32 25.42 2.29
N GLY A 242 8.93 24.61 1.30
CA GLY A 242 8.31 25.11 0.06
C GLY A 242 9.29 25.52 -1.03
N SER A 243 10.59 25.59 -0.72
CA SER A 243 11.65 26.01 -1.65
C SER A 243 12.08 24.89 -2.59
N HIS A 244 11.15 24.36 -3.39
CA HIS A 244 11.40 23.25 -4.31
C HIS A 244 11.52 23.67 -5.78
N SER A 245 11.17 24.91 -6.13
CA SER A 245 11.38 25.45 -7.48
C SER A 245 12.79 26.02 -7.61
N LEU A 246 13.33 26.03 -8.84
CA LEU A 246 14.71 26.42 -9.10
C LEU A 246 14.77 27.50 -10.17
N MET A 247 15.41 28.63 -9.85
CA MET A 247 15.80 29.66 -10.81
C MET A 247 17.19 29.36 -11.36
N LEU A 248 17.34 29.40 -12.68
CA LEU A 248 18.58 29.14 -13.41
C LEU A 248 18.93 30.36 -14.26
N VAL A 249 20.15 30.87 -14.12
CA VAL A 249 20.66 31.98 -14.91
C VAL A 249 21.82 31.48 -15.78
N PHE A 250 21.61 31.43 -17.09
CA PHE A 250 22.62 30.93 -18.04
C PHE A 250 23.55 32.05 -18.53
N SER A 251 24.79 31.68 -18.85
CA SER A 251 25.79 32.59 -19.45
C SER A 251 25.58 32.86 -20.94
N SER A 252 24.82 32.00 -21.63
CA SER A 252 24.60 32.05 -23.07
C SER A 252 23.17 31.65 -23.44
N GLN A 253 22.57 32.39 -24.37
CA GLN A 253 21.26 32.08 -24.93
C GLN A 253 21.22 30.68 -25.53
N SER A 254 22.29 30.32 -26.23
CA SER A 254 22.40 29.02 -26.91
C SER A 254 22.36 27.86 -25.92
N ASP A 255 22.93 28.04 -24.71
CA ASP A 255 22.93 27.00 -23.69
C ASP A 255 21.54 26.86 -23.04
N ALA A 256 20.89 27.99 -22.74
CA ALA A 256 19.51 27.99 -22.23
C ALA A 256 18.54 27.32 -23.22
N GLU A 257 18.64 27.64 -24.52
CA GLU A 257 17.81 27.06 -25.58
C GLU A 257 18.09 25.56 -25.76
N THR A 258 19.36 25.13 -25.72
CA THR A 258 19.73 23.71 -25.85
C THR A 258 19.21 22.89 -24.67
N PHE A 259 19.36 23.40 -23.44
CA PHE A 259 18.82 22.78 -22.24
C PHE A 259 17.29 22.69 -22.29
N MET A 260 16.62 23.80 -22.65
CA MET A 260 15.16 23.83 -22.81
C MET A 260 14.69 22.82 -23.87
N TYR A 261 15.40 22.72 -25.00
CA TYR A 261 15.10 21.76 -26.06
C TYR A 261 15.18 20.31 -25.54
N ALA A 262 16.22 19.97 -24.78
CA ALA A 262 16.38 18.64 -24.20
C ALA A 262 15.22 18.31 -23.22
N CYS A 263 14.89 19.24 -22.34
CA CYS A 263 13.79 19.09 -21.39
C CYS A 263 12.42 18.91 -22.08
N ARG A 264 12.14 19.68 -23.14
CA ARG A 264 10.86 19.59 -23.87
C ARG A 264 10.76 18.33 -24.73
N ASN A 265 11.81 17.98 -25.47
CA ASN A 265 11.72 16.93 -26.48
C ASN A 265 12.10 15.54 -25.96
N ARG A 266 12.87 15.45 -24.87
CA ARG A 266 13.32 14.16 -24.30
C ARG A 266 12.70 13.85 -22.95
N LEU A 267 12.52 14.87 -22.10
CA LEU A 267 11.80 14.71 -20.82
C LEU A 267 10.30 15.01 -20.94
N HIS A 268 9.83 15.54 -22.07
CA HIS A 268 8.43 15.88 -22.34
C HIS A 268 7.84 16.91 -21.36
N LEU A 269 8.66 17.86 -20.89
CA LEU A 269 8.22 18.91 -19.99
C LEU A 269 7.47 20.02 -20.73
N ARG A 270 6.43 20.55 -20.08
CA ARG A 270 5.69 21.74 -20.55
C ARG A 270 6.55 22.99 -20.42
N TYR A 271 6.37 23.94 -21.33
CA TYR A 271 7.08 25.22 -21.32
C TYR A 271 6.09 26.37 -21.51
N SER A 272 6.19 27.36 -20.63
CA SER A 272 5.35 28.55 -20.61
C SER A 272 6.23 29.79 -20.70
N PRO A 273 6.24 30.53 -21.83
CA PRO A 273 6.90 31.81 -21.91
C PRO A 273 6.08 32.86 -21.15
N VAL A 274 6.74 33.65 -20.29
CA VAL A 274 6.11 34.74 -19.53
C VAL A 274 6.89 36.02 -19.81
N PRO A 275 6.23 37.19 -20.01
CA PRO A 275 6.92 38.44 -20.32
C PRO A 275 7.99 38.78 -19.28
N HIS A 276 7.58 38.83 -18.01
CA HIS A 276 8.46 39.11 -16.88
C HIS A 276 7.97 38.37 -15.62
N VAL A 277 8.89 37.74 -14.89
CA VAL A 277 8.63 37.15 -13.57
C VAL A 277 9.28 38.06 -12.53
N ARG A 278 8.49 38.69 -11.67
CA ARG A 278 9.03 39.50 -10.56
C ARG A 278 9.76 38.59 -9.57
N ILE A 279 11.00 38.94 -9.22
CA ILE A 279 11.81 38.19 -8.26
C ILE A 279 11.86 38.97 -6.95
N HIS A 280 11.51 38.33 -5.84
CA HIS A 280 11.64 38.85 -4.49
C HIS A 280 12.80 38.14 -3.79
N ASP A 281 13.83 38.88 -3.37
CA ASP A 281 14.91 38.33 -2.54
C ASP A 281 14.49 38.38 -1.07
N HIS A 282 14.33 37.22 -0.43
CA HIS A 282 14.12 37.14 1.01
C HIS A 282 15.41 36.73 1.72
N THR A 283 16.08 37.71 2.32
CA THR A 283 17.11 37.49 3.33
C THR A 283 16.46 37.46 4.71
N SER A 284 16.54 36.30 5.38
CA SER A 284 16.36 36.06 6.82
C SER A 284 15.43 36.98 7.63
N ASN A 285 14.35 36.40 8.17
CA ASN A 285 13.98 36.67 9.55
C ASN A 285 13.34 35.42 10.17
N SER A 286 14.05 34.79 11.10
CA SER A 286 13.63 33.63 11.89
C SER A 286 12.67 33.96 13.04
N SER A 287 12.00 35.12 13.02
CA SER A 287 11.07 35.58 14.08
C SER A 287 9.65 34.99 14.02
N PRO A 288 9.00 34.79 12.85
CA PRO A 288 7.56 34.47 12.81
C PRO A 288 7.17 33.06 13.28
N VAL A 289 8.10 32.11 13.29
CA VAL A 289 7.80 30.71 13.61
C VAL A 289 7.63 30.49 15.11
N GLU A 290 8.45 31.14 15.93
CA GLU A 290 8.33 31.03 17.39
C GLU A 290 7.05 31.75 17.86
N GLU A 291 6.79 32.96 17.34
CA GLU A 291 5.54 33.70 17.59
C GLU A 291 4.31 32.90 17.17
N LEU A 292 4.38 32.19 16.03
CA LEU A 292 3.32 31.28 15.59
C LEU A 292 3.13 30.13 16.60
N HIS A 293 4.19 29.46 17.03
CA HIS A 293 4.06 28.36 17.99
C HIS A 293 3.59 28.82 19.39
N GLU A 294 4.00 29.99 19.85
CA GLU A 294 3.47 30.62 21.06
C GLU A 294 1.96 30.83 20.93
N PHE A 295 1.51 31.44 19.83
CA PHE A 295 0.08 31.58 19.54
C PHE A 295 -0.66 30.22 19.47
N LEU A 296 -0.12 29.24 18.75
CA LEU A 296 -0.74 27.92 18.62
C LEU A 296 -0.87 27.20 19.97
N SER A 297 0.00 27.51 20.94
CA SER A 297 -0.07 26.96 22.30
C SER A 297 -1.20 27.57 23.15
N GLU A 298 -1.73 28.73 22.76
CA GLU A 298 -2.85 29.41 23.45
C GLU A 298 -4.23 28.83 23.07
N ILE A 299 -4.31 28.02 22.01
CA ILE A 299 -5.56 27.46 21.47
C ILE A 299 -5.62 25.93 21.62
N PRO A 300 -6.80 25.30 21.52
CA PRO A 300 -6.90 23.84 21.55
C PRO A 300 -6.08 23.19 20.44
N TYR A 301 -5.55 22.00 20.73
CA TYR A 301 -4.65 21.29 19.82
C TYR A 301 -5.27 21.00 18.47
N GLU A 302 -6.54 20.63 18.45
CA GLU A 302 -7.28 20.25 17.26
C GLU A 302 -7.35 21.42 16.27
N LEU A 303 -7.62 22.63 16.78
CA LEU A 303 -7.63 23.85 15.99
C LEU A 303 -6.22 24.26 15.59
N GLY A 304 -5.28 24.27 16.54
CA GLY A 304 -3.88 24.61 16.29
C GLY A 304 -3.22 23.69 15.25
N PHE A 305 -3.59 22.41 15.24
CA PHE A 305 -3.13 21.44 14.25
C PHE A 305 -3.65 21.77 12.86
N GLN A 306 -4.94 22.11 12.71
CA GLN A 306 -5.48 22.53 11.40
C GLN A 306 -4.83 23.84 10.93
N VAL A 307 -4.61 24.79 11.83
CA VAL A 307 -3.90 26.04 11.52
C VAL A 307 -2.48 25.77 11.04
N GLU A 308 -1.67 25.03 11.79
CA GLU A 308 -0.29 24.71 11.39
C GLU A 308 -0.23 23.90 10.09
N LYS A 309 -1.18 22.99 9.87
CA LYS A 309 -1.29 22.22 8.63
C LYS A 309 -1.43 23.11 7.40
N THR A 310 -2.17 24.21 7.48
CA THR A 310 -2.27 25.17 6.37
C THR A 310 -0.94 25.86 6.07
N VAL A 311 -0.14 26.14 7.09
CA VAL A 311 1.21 26.70 6.94
C VAL A 311 2.16 25.66 6.34
N ALA A 312 2.13 24.43 6.85
CA ALA A 312 2.94 23.31 6.35
C ALA A 312 2.64 22.96 4.88
N ASN A 313 1.40 23.17 4.43
CA ASN A 313 0.96 22.99 3.05
C ASN A 313 1.09 24.25 2.18
N PHE A 314 1.62 25.36 2.73
CA PHE A 314 1.80 26.63 2.03
C PHE A 314 0.50 27.29 1.55
N VAL A 315 -0.61 27.02 2.23
CA VAL A 315 -1.87 27.73 2.00
C VAL A 315 -1.73 29.16 2.50
N PHE A 316 -1.27 29.31 3.73
CA PHE A 316 -1.02 30.58 4.40
C PHE A 316 0.44 30.65 4.84
N THR A 317 0.96 31.87 4.90
CA THR A 317 2.23 32.18 5.53
C THR A 317 2.05 32.33 7.06
N PRO A 318 3.11 32.14 7.87
CA PRO A 318 3.03 32.40 9.32
C PRO A 318 2.49 33.80 9.66
N MET A 319 2.87 34.82 8.88
CA MET A 319 2.41 36.20 9.10
C MET A 319 0.92 36.39 8.81
N GLU A 320 0.38 35.76 7.76
CA GLU A 320 -1.05 35.77 7.49
C GLU A 320 -1.84 35.12 8.65
N ILE A 321 -1.35 34.01 9.20
CA ILE A 321 -1.97 33.38 10.37
C ILE A 321 -1.87 34.27 11.60
N LEU A 322 -0.72 34.88 11.87
CA LEU A 322 -0.55 35.80 12.99
C LEU A 322 -1.47 37.03 12.87
N SER A 323 -1.74 37.50 11.65
CA SER A 323 -2.74 38.57 11.41
C SER A 323 -4.17 38.15 11.74
N LEU A 324 -4.46 36.84 11.70
CA LEU A 324 -5.75 36.25 12.06
C LEU A 324 -5.84 35.80 13.54
N LYS A 325 -4.80 36.04 14.35
CA LYS A 325 -4.70 35.54 15.75
C LYS A 325 -5.98 35.79 16.55
N GLU A 326 -6.45 37.04 16.60
CA GLU A 326 -7.65 37.40 17.38
C GLU A 326 -8.92 36.73 16.83
N ALA A 327 -9.06 36.63 15.52
CA ALA A 327 -10.20 36.01 14.87
C ALA A 327 -10.24 34.49 15.11
N ILE A 328 -9.09 33.82 15.13
CA ILE A 328 -9.00 32.37 15.41
C ILE A 328 -9.29 32.08 16.89
N ILE A 329 -8.87 32.95 17.82
CA ILE A 329 -9.22 32.83 19.24
C ILE A 329 -10.72 33.03 19.46
N SER A 330 -11.32 34.03 18.81
CA SER A 330 -12.77 34.25 18.83
C SER A 330 -13.53 33.06 18.22
N LEU A 331 -13.05 32.50 17.10
CA LEU A 331 -13.63 31.29 16.49
C LEU A 331 -13.75 30.14 17.49
N HIS A 332 -12.69 29.86 18.26
CA HIS A 332 -12.76 28.83 19.30
C HIS A 332 -13.72 29.20 20.43
N THR A 333 -13.67 30.44 20.90
CA THR A 333 -14.50 30.91 22.02
C THR A 333 -16.00 30.86 21.68
N GLU A 334 -16.35 31.14 20.42
CA GLU A 334 -17.74 31.22 19.95
C GLU A 334 -18.29 29.88 19.45
N HIS A 335 -17.47 29.04 18.82
CA HIS A 335 -17.90 27.80 18.16
C HIS A 335 -17.34 26.51 18.80
N GLY A 336 -16.51 26.61 19.84
CA GLY A 336 -16.04 25.48 20.66
C GLY A 336 -15.47 24.31 19.83
N PRO A 337 -16.12 23.12 19.83
CA PRO A 337 -15.64 21.93 19.13
C PRO A 337 -15.74 22.00 17.59
N ASP A 338 -16.53 22.92 17.03
CA ASP A 338 -16.69 23.07 15.57
C ASP A 338 -15.59 23.92 14.93
N ALA A 339 -14.82 24.66 15.74
CA ALA A 339 -13.80 25.58 15.26
C ALA A 339 -12.75 24.95 14.31
N PRO A 340 -12.21 23.74 14.55
CA PRO A 340 -11.26 23.10 13.62
C PRO A 340 -11.85 22.86 12.22
N GLU A 341 -13.12 22.45 12.15
CA GLU A 341 -13.82 22.15 10.89
C GLU A 341 -14.15 23.43 10.11
N ILE A 342 -14.57 24.49 10.82
CA ILE A 342 -14.77 25.82 10.24
C ILE A 342 -13.47 26.34 9.63
N PHE A 343 -12.36 26.25 10.36
CA PHE A 343 -11.07 26.73 9.88
C PHE A 343 -10.57 25.91 8.67
N GLN A 344 -10.80 24.60 8.67
CA GLN A 344 -10.48 23.75 7.53
C GLN A 344 -11.29 24.15 6.27
N SER A 345 -12.56 24.49 6.44
CA SER A 345 -13.41 24.99 5.36
C SER A 345 -12.89 26.32 4.80
N PHE A 346 -12.50 27.25 5.67
CA PHE A 346 -11.88 28.51 5.31
C PHE A 346 -10.58 28.32 4.50
N ALA A 347 -9.72 27.42 4.96
CA ALA A 347 -8.48 27.08 4.26
C ALA A 347 -8.73 26.48 2.88
N SER A 348 -9.73 25.58 2.76
CA SER A 348 -10.10 24.92 1.49
C SER A 348 -10.59 25.93 0.45
N GLU A 349 -11.35 26.94 0.85
CA GLU A 349 -11.75 28.05 -0.03
C GLU A 349 -10.54 28.84 -0.54
N HIS A 350 -9.54 29.07 0.32
CA HIS A 350 -8.34 29.84 0.01
C HIS A 350 -7.30 29.11 -0.82
N GLU A 351 -7.21 27.78 -0.69
CA GLU A 351 -6.44 26.94 -1.62
C GLU A 351 -7.07 26.93 -3.03
N GLY A 352 -8.31 27.40 -3.16
CA GLY A 352 -9.10 27.35 -4.38
C GLY A 352 -9.59 25.93 -4.69
N HIS A 353 -9.84 25.10 -3.67
CA HIS A 353 -10.50 23.80 -3.79
C HIS A 353 -12.01 23.94 -4.10
N ASN A 354 -12.63 25.09 -3.77
CA ASN A 354 -14.09 25.29 -3.86
C ASN A 354 -14.60 26.03 -5.12
N ALA A 355 -13.76 26.33 -6.11
CA ALA A 355 -14.18 27.11 -7.29
C ALA A 355 -15.25 26.43 -8.19
N LYS A 356 -15.61 25.15 -7.95
CA LYS A 356 -16.65 24.40 -8.67
C LYS A 356 -17.85 23.96 -7.81
N ARG A 357 -17.93 24.30 -6.51
CA ARG A 357 -19.10 23.98 -5.70
C ARG A 357 -20.33 24.80 -6.16
N LYS A 358 -21.32 24.12 -6.74
CA LYS A 358 -22.71 24.53 -7.05
C LYS A 358 -22.96 25.25 -8.40
N PRO A 359 -23.74 24.67 -9.35
CA PRO A 359 -24.30 25.38 -10.50
C PRO A 359 -25.20 26.57 -10.12
N ARG A 360 -25.79 26.55 -8.91
CA ARG A 360 -26.59 27.66 -8.37
C ARG A 360 -25.77 28.86 -7.85
N ARG A 361 -24.45 28.73 -7.64
CA ARG A 361 -23.55 29.87 -7.29
C ARG A 361 -22.96 30.58 -8.53
N ARG A 362 -23.23 30.10 -9.75
CA ARG A 362 -22.63 30.65 -10.98
C ARG A 362 -23.03 32.11 -11.29
N ASN A 363 -24.15 32.59 -10.75
CA ASN A 363 -24.55 34.00 -10.89
C ASN A 363 -23.82 34.97 -9.95
N ARG A 364 -22.84 34.52 -9.15
CA ARG A 364 -22.04 35.41 -8.28
C ARG A 364 -20.53 35.33 -8.47
N ALA A 365 -20.01 34.41 -9.28
CA ALA A 365 -18.57 34.28 -9.57
C ALA A 365 -18.02 35.36 -10.53
N GLN A 366 -18.59 36.56 -10.51
CA GLN A 366 -18.14 37.73 -11.26
C GLN A 366 -17.71 38.83 -10.30
N TRP A 367 -17.02 38.48 -9.21
CA TRP A 367 -16.48 39.43 -8.25
C TRP A 367 -15.13 38.94 -7.75
N HIS A 368 -14.08 39.74 -7.97
CA HIS A 368 -13.06 40.19 -7.01
C HIS A 368 -11.72 40.50 -7.70
N THR A 369 -11.59 41.77 -8.05
CA THR A 369 -10.31 42.49 -8.27
C THR A 369 -10.10 43.52 -7.15
N SER A 370 -10.38 43.15 -5.90
CA SER A 370 -10.07 43.96 -4.71
C SER A 370 -9.58 43.06 -3.59
N GLN A 371 -8.48 43.44 -2.94
CA GLN A 371 -7.98 42.82 -1.70
C GLN A 371 -9.07 42.88 -0.62
N GLU A 372 -9.82 41.80 -0.42
CA GLU A 372 -10.60 41.63 0.80
C GLU A 372 -9.68 41.18 1.94
N ASP A 373 -9.93 41.69 3.14
CA ASP A 373 -9.20 41.33 4.36
C ASP A 373 -9.51 39.88 4.78
N LEU A 374 -8.49 39.10 5.16
CA LEU A 374 -8.61 37.68 5.52
C LEU A 374 -9.61 37.46 6.67
N THR A 375 -9.69 38.41 7.60
CA THR A 375 -10.64 38.40 8.72
C THR A 375 -12.08 38.42 8.22
N SER A 376 -12.36 39.22 7.19
CA SER A 376 -13.71 39.33 6.61
C SER A 376 -14.10 38.04 5.90
N LEU A 377 -13.15 37.40 5.20
CA LEU A 377 -13.36 36.11 4.55
C LEU A 377 -13.63 34.98 5.56
N LEU A 378 -12.88 34.93 6.67
CA LEU A 378 -13.16 33.98 7.76
C LEU A 378 -14.55 34.23 8.35
N GLY A 379 -14.94 35.49 8.55
CA GLY A 379 -16.29 35.86 8.99
C GLY A 379 -17.40 35.40 8.04
N GLN A 380 -17.17 35.44 6.73
CA GLN A 380 -18.10 34.91 5.73
C GLN A 380 -18.25 33.38 5.88
N VAL A 381 -17.15 32.65 6.02
CA VAL A 381 -17.16 31.19 6.20
C VAL A 381 -17.86 30.80 7.50
N ILE A 382 -17.60 31.53 8.60
CA ILE A 382 -18.32 31.33 9.87
C ILE A 382 -19.82 31.52 9.68
N HIS A 383 -20.24 32.59 8.99
CA HIS A 383 -21.66 32.85 8.73
C HIS A 383 -22.30 31.76 7.86
N GLU A 384 -21.59 31.29 6.83
CA GLU A 384 -22.07 30.19 5.98
C GLU A 384 -22.17 28.88 6.76
N PHE A 385 -21.14 28.53 7.53
CA PHE A 385 -21.11 27.33 8.36
C PHE A 385 -22.19 27.36 9.44
N THR A 386 -22.39 28.50 10.11
CA THR A 386 -23.45 28.68 11.12
C THR A 386 -24.83 28.57 10.49
N ARG A 387 -25.03 29.12 9.28
CA ARG A 387 -26.28 28.99 8.54
C ARG A 387 -26.55 27.53 8.12
N GLU A 388 -25.50 26.78 7.80
CA GLU A 388 -25.60 25.34 7.52
C GLU A 388 -25.85 24.53 8.81
N HIS A 389 -25.27 24.91 9.95
CA HIS A 389 -25.47 24.30 11.27
C HIS A 389 -26.81 24.64 11.96
N GLN A 390 -27.46 25.75 11.56
CA GLN A 390 -28.83 26.08 11.97
C GLN A 390 -29.89 25.25 11.23
N ARG A 391 -29.49 24.51 10.19
CA ARG A 391 -30.34 23.44 9.66
C ARG A 391 -30.25 22.30 10.68
N PRO A 392 -31.37 21.63 11.04
CA PRO A 392 -31.23 20.39 11.78
C PRO A 392 -30.29 19.53 10.94
N LEU A 393 -29.42 18.72 11.59
CA LEU A 393 -28.68 17.58 11.04
C LEU A 393 -27.14 17.67 11.10
N ARG A 394 -26.56 17.38 12.27
CA ARG A 394 -25.31 16.57 12.36
C ARG A 394 -25.65 15.09 12.10
N LEU A 395 -26.22 14.75 10.94
CA LEU A 395 -26.71 13.40 10.60
C LEU A 395 -25.62 12.33 10.60
N LEU A 396 -24.39 12.69 10.22
CA LEU A 396 -23.37 11.72 9.83
C LEU A 396 -22.13 11.70 10.73
N ALA A 397 -22.20 12.31 11.92
CA ALA A 397 -21.11 12.20 12.90
C ALA A 397 -21.03 10.75 13.41
N PRO A 398 -19.92 10.02 13.20
CA PRO A 398 -19.83 8.62 13.58
C PRO A 398 -19.95 8.50 15.11
N PRO A 399 -20.81 7.62 15.64
CA PRO A 399 -20.80 7.31 17.06
C PRO A 399 -19.43 6.71 17.41
N PRO A 400 -18.83 7.08 18.56
CA PRO A 400 -17.53 6.57 18.97
C PRO A 400 -17.58 5.04 19.10
N GLN A 401 -16.90 4.33 18.20
CA GLN A 401 -16.71 2.89 18.33
C GLN A 401 -15.66 2.60 19.41
N SER A 402 -15.83 1.50 20.16
CA SER A 402 -14.91 1.07 21.23
C SER A 402 -13.52 0.60 20.74
N GLY A 403 -13.11 0.89 19.50
CA GLY A 403 -11.87 0.38 18.89
C GLY A 403 -11.23 1.25 17.81
N VAL A 404 -11.86 2.37 17.40
CA VAL A 404 -11.33 3.30 16.40
C VAL A 404 -11.23 4.69 17.04
N TYR A 405 -10.09 5.36 16.88
CA TYR A 405 -9.87 6.71 17.40
C TYR A 405 -9.36 7.64 16.31
N GLN A 406 -9.50 8.95 16.55
CA GLN A 406 -8.99 9.99 15.66
C GLN A 406 -7.51 10.23 15.95
N SER A 407 -6.66 9.88 14.98
CA SER A 407 -5.20 9.93 15.09
C SER A 407 -4.64 11.11 14.29
N TYR A 408 -3.69 11.84 14.89
CA TYR A 408 -2.94 12.90 14.22
C TYR A 408 -1.61 12.36 13.71
N HIS A 409 -1.25 12.71 12.48
CA HIS A 409 -0.08 12.18 11.80
C HIS A 409 0.91 13.30 11.44
N LEU A 410 2.18 13.09 11.81
CA LEU A 410 3.32 13.87 11.34
C LEU A 410 4.17 13.00 10.41
N ILE A 411 4.23 13.37 9.14
CA ILE A 411 5.05 12.67 8.15
C ILE A 411 6.34 13.47 7.93
N LEU A 412 7.47 12.88 8.28
CA LEU A 412 8.79 13.45 8.08
C LEU A 412 9.38 12.92 6.77
N THR A 413 9.65 13.84 5.85
CA THR A 413 10.33 13.56 4.57
C THR A 413 11.79 14.05 4.63
N PRO A 414 12.65 13.77 3.64
CA PRO A 414 14.02 14.27 3.65
C PRO A 414 14.10 15.79 3.72
N THR A 415 13.16 16.53 3.08
CA THR A 415 13.23 17.99 2.98
C THR A 415 12.20 18.72 3.84
N ARG A 416 11.01 18.15 4.06
CA ARG A 416 9.88 18.80 4.79
C ARG A 416 9.20 17.90 5.83
N TYR A 417 8.23 18.47 6.54
CA TYR A 417 7.23 17.75 7.32
C TYR A 417 5.85 17.95 6.68
N ILE A 418 4.93 17.03 6.92
CA ILE A 418 3.55 17.06 6.41
C ILE A 418 2.63 16.68 7.58
N LEU A 419 1.57 17.45 7.80
CA LEU A 419 0.55 17.18 8.81
C LEU A 419 -0.69 16.57 8.14
N GLU A 420 -1.09 15.39 8.61
CA GLU A 420 -2.29 14.68 8.14
C GLU A 420 -3.19 14.31 9.32
N GLY A 421 -4.50 14.34 9.09
CA GLY A 421 -5.52 14.01 10.08
C GLY A 421 -6.35 15.19 10.61
N PRO A 422 -7.22 14.90 11.60
CA PRO A 422 -7.38 13.59 12.24
C PRO A 422 -7.88 12.50 11.27
N LEU A 423 -7.31 11.28 11.36
CA LEU A 423 -7.72 10.11 10.58
C LEU A 423 -8.20 8.99 11.52
N PRO A 424 -9.23 8.21 11.15
CA PRO A 424 -9.61 7.03 11.93
C PRO A 424 -8.48 5.98 11.89
N ASP A 425 -8.00 5.55 13.07
CA ASP A 425 -6.96 4.53 13.22
C ASP A 425 -7.37 3.50 14.29
N GLN A 426 -6.81 2.28 14.22
CA GLN A 426 -7.15 1.19 15.14
C GLN A 426 -6.50 1.41 16.50
N SER A 427 -7.31 1.38 17.56
CA SER A 427 -6.86 1.61 18.94
C SER A 427 -5.90 0.52 19.45
N ASN A 428 -5.10 0.86 20.46
CA ASN A 428 -4.18 -0.04 21.15
C ASN A 428 -4.30 0.11 22.68
N SER A 429 -3.66 -0.78 23.45
CA SER A 429 -3.84 -0.82 24.90
C SER A 429 -3.40 0.47 25.60
N VAL A 430 -2.35 1.13 25.11
CA VAL A 430 -1.87 2.41 25.66
C VAL A 430 -2.89 3.52 25.44
N LEU A 431 -3.35 3.69 24.19
CA LEU A 431 -4.32 4.73 23.85
C LEU A 431 -5.64 4.54 24.60
N ARG A 432 -6.10 3.29 24.76
CA ARG A 432 -7.31 2.97 25.54
C ARG A 432 -7.17 3.24 27.03
N LYS A 433 -5.99 2.97 27.59
CA LYS A 433 -5.71 3.15 29.03
C LYS A 433 -5.77 4.62 29.41
N TYR A 434 -5.20 5.50 28.58
CA TYR A 434 -5.04 6.91 28.93
C TYR A 434 -6.12 7.84 28.37
N ARG A 435 -6.83 7.49 27.28
CA ARG A 435 -8.00 8.25 26.75
C ARG A 435 -7.77 9.74 26.37
N HIS A 436 -6.52 10.21 26.36
CA HIS A 436 -6.11 11.55 25.90
C HIS A 436 -5.55 11.51 24.47
N HIS A 437 -6.40 11.20 23.48
CA HIS A 437 -5.95 10.95 22.09
C HIS A 437 -5.19 12.13 21.46
N GLU A 438 -5.57 13.35 21.79
CA GLU A 438 -4.91 14.60 21.37
C GLU A 438 -3.46 14.73 21.87
N CYS A 439 -3.09 13.95 22.89
CA CYS A 439 -1.74 13.93 23.44
C CYS A 439 -0.82 12.92 22.75
N PHE A 440 -1.33 12.12 21.80
CA PHE A 440 -0.54 11.14 21.04
C PHE A 440 -0.44 11.53 19.56
N LEU A 441 0.76 11.39 19.00
CA LEU A 441 1.06 11.76 17.62
C LEU A 441 1.76 10.61 16.91
N ARG A 442 1.22 10.19 15.76
CA ARG A 442 1.85 9.18 14.91
C ARG A 442 2.88 9.83 14.00
N VAL A 443 4.15 9.50 14.16
CA VAL A 443 5.25 10.04 13.36
C VAL A 443 5.70 9.00 12.34
N THR A 444 5.81 9.35 11.05
CA THR A 444 6.19 8.41 9.99
C THR A 444 7.32 8.97 9.12
N PHE A 445 8.35 8.16 8.86
CA PHE A 445 9.49 8.52 8.02
C PHE A 445 9.25 8.05 6.58
N GLN A 446 9.19 9.00 5.66
CA GLN A 446 8.85 8.75 4.27
C GLN A 446 9.82 9.47 3.33
N ASP A 447 9.82 9.08 2.06
CA ASP A 447 10.48 9.78 0.97
C ASP A 447 9.56 10.91 0.44
N GLU A 448 10.04 11.78 -0.46
CA GLU A 448 9.30 12.92 -1.02
C GLU A 448 8.09 12.53 -1.86
N ASN A 449 8.15 11.36 -2.50
CA ASN A 449 7.01 10.71 -3.17
C ASN A 449 6.10 9.98 -2.16
N ARG A 450 6.30 10.24 -0.87
CA ARG A 450 5.72 9.59 0.29
C ARG A 450 6.17 8.13 0.47
N SER A 451 6.81 7.42 -0.47
CA SER A 451 7.14 5.99 -0.27
C SER A 451 8.02 5.74 0.97
N LYS A 452 8.08 4.50 1.49
CA LYS A 452 8.96 4.18 2.63
C LYS A 452 10.38 4.64 2.36
N LEU A 453 11.01 5.27 3.34
CA LEU A 453 12.38 5.74 3.22
C LEU A 453 13.32 4.52 3.23
N ARG A 454 13.92 4.19 2.09
CA ARG A 454 14.79 3.02 1.97
C ARG A 454 16.17 3.41 1.51
N ARG A 455 17.16 2.64 1.96
CA ARG A 455 18.48 2.63 1.36
C ARG A 455 18.37 2.15 -0.09
N ASP A 456 18.99 2.88 -1.01
CA ASP A 456 19.11 2.47 -2.41
C ASP A 456 20.43 1.70 -2.62
N LEU A 457 20.52 0.92 -3.69
CA LEU A 457 21.78 0.31 -4.16
C LEU A 457 22.84 1.38 -4.44
N GLU A 458 22.40 2.59 -4.78
CA GLU A 458 23.26 3.69 -5.22
C GLU A 458 23.55 4.72 -4.13
N SER A 459 22.66 4.89 -3.17
CA SER A 459 22.78 5.93 -2.14
C SER A 459 22.45 5.42 -0.75
N SER A 460 23.28 5.82 0.21
CA SER A 460 22.99 5.59 1.61
C SER A 460 22.11 6.69 2.18
N ILE A 461 21.34 6.34 3.20
CA ILE A 461 20.49 7.27 3.98
C ILE A 461 21.05 7.51 5.37
N THR A 462 22.18 6.90 5.75
CA THR A 462 22.75 6.97 7.11
C THR A 462 22.92 8.42 7.59
N ASP A 463 23.48 9.28 6.75
CA ASP A 463 23.72 10.69 7.12
C ASP A 463 22.40 11.45 7.27
N LEU A 464 21.41 11.18 6.41
CA LEU A 464 20.06 11.74 6.55
C LEU A 464 19.42 11.33 7.88
N LEU A 465 19.49 10.04 8.24
CA LEU A 465 18.93 9.53 9.49
C LEU A 465 19.59 10.22 10.70
N LYS A 466 20.92 10.32 10.71
CA LYS A 466 21.69 10.92 11.80
C LYS A 466 21.53 12.43 11.91
N ALA A 467 21.60 13.17 10.81
CA ALA A 467 21.61 14.63 10.82
C ALA A 467 20.21 15.22 10.98
N ARG A 468 19.19 14.62 10.34
CA ARG A 468 17.82 15.16 10.34
C ARG A 468 16.92 14.52 11.38
N TYR A 469 16.85 13.19 11.40
CA TYR A 469 15.81 12.51 12.19
C TYR A 469 16.24 12.21 13.61
N ARG A 470 17.50 11.83 13.85
CA ARG A 470 17.99 11.50 15.19
C ARG A 470 17.75 12.61 16.23
N PRO A 471 18.03 13.91 15.93
CA PRO A 471 17.69 14.98 16.87
C PRO A 471 16.18 15.05 17.18
N ILE A 472 15.32 14.77 16.20
CA ILE A 472 13.86 14.79 16.35
C ILE A 472 13.38 13.67 17.27
N LEU A 473 13.91 12.45 17.17
CA LEU A 473 13.50 11.37 18.09
C LEU A 473 14.02 11.56 19.52
N LEU A 474 15.18 12.21 19.70
CA LEU A 474 15.77 12.42 21.03
C LEU A 474 15.20 13.64 21.75
N SER A 475 15.08 14.77 21.04
CA SER A 475 14.63 16.04 21.62
C SER A 475 13.12 16.26 21.46
N GLY A 476 12.46 15.46 20.61
CA GLY A 476 11.06 15.64 20.26
C GLY A 476 10.85 16.59 19.08
N TYR A 477 9.58 16.83 18.74
CA TYR A 477 9.16 17.75 17.69
C TYR A 477 7.96 18.59 18.19
N ARG A 478 7.96 19.88 17.85
CA ARG A 478 6.85 20.77 18.22
C ARG A 478 5.77 20.72 17.14
N VAL A 479 4.52 20.48 17.54
CA VAL A 479 3.35 20.50 16.66
C VAL A 479 2.21 21.20 17.40
N ALA A 480 1.56 22.16 16.74
CA ALA A 480 0.50 23.01 17.28
C ALA A 480 0.87 23.60 18.65
N GLY A 481 2.11 24.09 18.77
CA GLY A 481 2.63 24.71 20.00
C GLY A 481 3.03 23.72 21.11
N ARG A 482 2.70 22.43 20.99
CA ARG A 482 3.01 21.38 21.98
C ARG A 482 4.27 20.59 21.62
N GLN A 483 5.06 20.22 22.63
CA GLN A 483 6.29 19.44 22.44
C GLN A 483 6.00 17.94 22.54
N PHE A 484 6.12 17.22 21.43
CA PHE A 484 5.92 15.78 21.36
C PHE A 484 7.26 15.04 21.46
N GLN A 485 7.35 14.03 22.32
CA GLN A 485 8.54 13.22 22.57
C GLN A 485 8.32 11.77 22.16
N PHE A 486 9.39 11.09 21.75
CA PHE A 486 9.33 9.69 21.35
C PHE A 486 8.83 8.79 22.49
N LEU A 487 7.79 8.01 22.21
CA LEU A 487 7.13 7.11 23.15
C LEU A 487 7.52 5.64 22.90
N GLY A 488 7.37 5.18 21.66
CA GLY A 488 7.57 3.78 21.27
C GLY A 488 7.09 3.52 19.84
N TYR A 489 6.86 2.26 19.47
CA TYR A 489 6.34 1.87 18.17
C TYR A 489 5.61 0.53 18.26
N SER A 490 4.76 0.18 17.30
CA SER A 490 4.27 -1.21 17.13
C SER A 490 5.15 -1.97 16.13
N MET A 491 5.12 -3.31 16.13
CA MET A 491 5.92 -4.09 15.17
C MET A 491 5.52 -3.82 13.71
N SER A 492 4.24 -3.60 13.44
CA SER A 492 3.75 -3.13 12.13
C SER A 492 4.23 -1.70 11.86
N GLY A 493 4.14 -0.82 12.85
CA GLY A 493 4.66 0.54 12.77
C GLY A 493 6.14 0.58 12.39
N LEU A 494 7.00 -0.21 13.04
CA LEU A 494 8.42 -0.30 12.72
C LEU A 494 8.66 -0.73 11.26
N ARG A 495 7.93 -1.75 10.78
CA ARG A 495 7.97 -2.19 9.37
C ARG A 495 7.48 -1.11 8.39
N ASP A 496 6.62 -0.20 8.86
CA ASP A 496 6.11 0.95 8.11
C ASP A 496 6.92 2.23 8.31
N HIS A 497 8.03 2.15 9.05
CA HIS A 497 8.85 3.30 9.45
C HIS A 497 8.03 4.35 10.19
N SER A 498 7.17 3.90 11.10
CA SER A 498 6.24 4.70 11.89
C SER A 498 6.43 4.44 13.39
N VAL A 499 6.35 5.50 14.18
CA VAL A 499 6.57 5.52 15.62
C VAL A 499 5.53 6.40 16.31
N TRP A 500 5.36 6.21 17.62
CA TRP A 500 4.48 6.99 18.48
C TRP A 500 5.27 8.03 19.23
N PHE A 501 4.76 9.26 19.22
CA PHE A 501 5.20 10.34 20.08
C PHE A 501 4.04 10.74 21.02
N MET A 502 4.37 11.38 22.14
CA MET A 502 3.38 11.97 23.04
C MET A 502 3.83 13.30 23.63
N THR A 503 2.87 14.14 24.00
CA THR A 503 3.10 15.33 24.84
C THR A 503 2.62 15.05 26.27
N PRO A 504 3.32 15.52 27.33
CA PRO A 504 2.89 15.28 28.70
C PRO A 504 1.47 15.77 28.98
N PHE A 505 0.72 15.02 29.79
CA PHE A 505 -0.64 15.35 30.21
C PHE A 505 -0.90 14.85 31.64
N THR A 506 -1.93 15.38 32.28
CA THR A 506 -2.37 14.93 33.60
C THR A 506 -3.55 13.99 33.44
N ASP A 507 -3.47 12.79 34.02
CA ASP A 507 -4.56 11.81 33.96
C ASP A 507 -5.71 12.13 34.92
N ASP A 508 -6.79 11.33 34.87
CA ASP A 508 -7.96 11.45 35.75
C ASP A 508 -7.60 11.34 37.25
N SER A 509 -6.46 10.74 37.60
CA SER A 509 -5.98 10.61 38.97
C SER A 509 -5.19 11.83 39.46
N GLY A 510 -4.91 12.79 38.56
CA GLY A 510 -4.08 13.96 38.84
C GLY A 510 -2.58 13.72 38.68
N ALA A 511 -2.16 12.55 38.17
CA ALA A 511 -0.76 12.23 37.96
C ALA A 511 -0.27 12.80 36.62
N LEU A 512 0.90 13.46 36.64
CA LEU A 512 1.56 13.91 35.42
C LEU A 512 2.21 12.72 34.71
N LEU A 513 1.76 12.45 33.49
CA LEU A 513 2.26 11.39 32.63
C LEU A 513 3.12 11.97 31.52
N ASP A 514 4.27 11.35 31.32
CA ASP A 514 5.21 11.64 30.24
C ASP A 514 5.64 10.32 29.56
N ALA A 515 6.51 10.42 28.56
CA ALA A 515 6.90 9.26 27.78
C ALA A 515 7.69 8.22 28.62
N GLU A 516 8.44 8.65 29.63
CA GLU A 516 9.23 7.77 30.49
C GLU A 516 8.35 7.07 31.52
N SER A 517 7.41 7.79 32.13
CA SER A 517 6.47 7.21 33.08
C SER A 517 5.53 6.22 32.41
N ILE A 518 5.03 6.51 31.20
CA ILE A 518 4.22 5.54 30.44
C ILE A 518 5.02 4.27 30.11
N ARG A 519 6.26 4.39 29.63
CA ARG A 519 7.12 3.22 29.35
C ARG A 519 7.39 2.38 30.59
N SER A 520 7.66 3.04 31.72
CA SER A 520 7.93 2.37 33.01
C SER A 520 6.70 1.63 33.54
N ASN A 521 5.49 2.13 33.25
CA ASN A 521 4.22 1.52 33.63
C ASN A 521 3.78 0.34 32.73
N LEU A 522 4.56 -0.02 31.70
CA LEU A 522 4.25 -1.16 30.83
C LEU A 522 4.57 -2.52 31.49
N GLY A 523 5.58 -2.57 32.35
CA GLY A 523 6.02 -3.78 33.06
C GLY A 523 7.48 -3.70 33.54
N ASP A 524 7.99 -4.80 34.10
CA ASP A 524 9.38 -4.93 34.54
C ASP A 524 10.29 -5.38 33.38
N PHE A 525 11.24 -4.51 33.02
CA PHE A 525 12.22 -4.74 31.97
C PHE A 525 13.66 -4.91 32.50
N SER A 526 13.84 -5.11 33.81
CA SER A 526 15.15 -5.26 34.46
C SER A 526 16.08 -6.28 33.80
N GLN A 527 15.53 -7.37 33.26
CA GLN A 527 16.29 -8.43 32.56
C GLN A 527 16.70 -8.08 31.12
N LEU A 528 16.15 -6.99 30.57
CA LEU A 528 16.30 -6.57 29.18
C LEU A 528 17.11 -5.29 29.03
N VAL A 529 17.56 -4.69 30.15
CA VAL A 529 18.19 -3.37 30.17
C VAL A 529 19.43 -3.27 29.29
N ASN A 530 20.14 -4.35 28.96
CA ASN A 530 21.29 -4.29 28.05
C ASN A 530 20.97 -4.73 26.60
N GLN A 531 19.69 -4.82 26.21
CA GLN A 531 19.27 -5.40 24.93
C GLN A 531 18.29 -4.45 24.21
N PRO A 532 18.76 -3.42 23.49
CA PRO A 532 17.92 -2.31 23.05
C PRO A 532 16.80 -2.75 22.09
N ALA A 533 17.14 -3.58 21.09
CA ALA A 533 16.16 -4.12 20.14
C ALA A 533 15.09 -4.97 20.82
N ARG A 534 15.50 -5.85 21.76
CA ARG A 534 14.57 -6.73 22.47
C ARG A 534 13.70 -5.94 23.46
N LEU A 535 14.27 -4.97 24.17
CA LEU A 535 13.56 -4.06 25.06
C LEU A 535 12.47 -3.31 24.29
N ALA A 536 12.84 -2.67 23.18
CA ALA A 536 11.91 -1.92 22.35
C ALA A 536 10.85 -2.83 21.69
N ALA A 537 11.22 -4.05 21.29
CA ALA A 537 10.26 -5.06 20.86
C ALA A 537 9.26 -5.46 21.96
N ARG A 538 9.63 -5.38 23.25
CA ARG A 538 8.69 -5.63 24.36
C ARG A 538 7.76 -4.45 24.62
N TRP A 539 8.25 -3.21 24.55
CA TRP A 539 7.40 -2.02 24.53
C TRP A 539 6.37 -2.09 23.40
N SER A 540 6.78 -2.58 22.23
CA SER A 540 5.92 -2.61 21.04
C SER A 540 4.65 -3.46 21.16
N GLN A 541 4.61 -4.38 22.11
CA GLN A 541 3.45 -5.25 22.34
C GLN A 541 2.24 -4.45 22.83
N ALA A 542 2.45 -3.37 23.60
CA ALA A 542 1.39 -2.50 24.10
C ALA A 542 0.82 -1.55 23.01
N PHE A 543 1.56 -1.32 21.92
CA PHE A 543 1.14 -0.45 20.82
C PHE A 543 0.49 -1.20 19.66
N SER A 544 0.28 -2.51 19.80
CA SER A 544 -0.31 -3.32 18.74
C SER A 544 -1.83 -3.16 18.71
N GLY A 545 -2.42 -3.14 17.52
CA GLY A 545 -3.88 -3.12 17.35
C GLY A 545 -4.49 -4.41 17.90
N THR A 546 -5.38 -4.29 18.89
CA THR A 546 -6.05 -5.40 19.56
C THR A 546 -7.46 -4.99 19.99
N ASP A 547 -8.36 -5.97 20.05
CA ASP A 547 -9.69 -5.80 20.63
C ASP A 547 -9.63 -6.19 22.12
N PRO A 548 -9.96 -5.28 23.05
CA PRO A 548 -10.02 -5.61 24.47
C PRO A 548 -11.20 -6.55 24.74
N SER A 549 -11.00 -7.57 25.59
CA SER A 549 -12.08 -8.50 25.98
C SER A 549 -12.46 -8.36 27.46
N ILE A 550 -11.78 -9.07 28.37
CA ILE A 550 -12.06 -9.10 29.81
C ILE A 550 -10.78 -8.84 30.60
N THR A 551 -10.90 -8.29 31.80
CA THR A 551 -9.79 -8.20 32.76
C THR A 551 -9.86 -9.38 33.70
N LEU A 552 -8.79 -10.17 33.74
CA LEU A 552 -8.70 -11.39 34.55
C LEU A 552 -8.31 -11.06 35.99
N LEU A 553 -8.73 -11.91 36.92
CA LEU A 553 -8.21 -11.93 38.28
C LEU A 553 -6.85 -12.67 38.32
N PRO A 554 -5.94 -12.34 39.24
CA PRO A 554 -4.68 -13.06 39.39
C PRO A 554 -4.84 -14.57 39.58
N GLU A 555 -5.93 -14.99 40.23
CA GLU A 555 -6.27 -16.39 40.49
C GLU A 555 -6.74 -17.16 39.24
N GLU A 556 -7.19 -16.44 38.20
CA GLU A 556 -7.62 -17.01 36.92
C GLU A 556 -6.42 -17.26 35.97
N ILE A 557 -5.19 -17.00 36.42
CA ILE A 557 -3.96 -17.15 35.64
C ILE A 557 -2.97 -18.09 36.35
N ASP A 558 -2.61 -19.17 35.68
CA ASP A 558 -1.54 -20.08 36.11
C ASP A 558 -0.27 -19.83 35.29
N TYR A 559 0.72 -19.16 35.89
CA TYR A 559 2.03 -18.88 35.28
C TYR A 559 3.04 -20.04 35.34
N HIS A 560 2.68 -21.18 35.95
CA HIS A 560 3.61 -22.26 36.25
C HIS A 560 3.49 -23.47 35.32
N TYR A 561 2.76 -23.34 34.21
CA TYR A 561 2.55 -24.44 33.28
C TYR A 561 3.79 -24.67 32.37
N PRO A 562 4.46 -25.83 32.44
CA PRO A 562 5.79 -26.00 31.83
C PRO A 562 5.73 -26.24 30.32
N ASP A 563 6.66 -25.69 29.54
CA ASP A 563 6.83 -26.05 28.11
C ASP A 563 7.13 -27.54 27.90
N ARG A 564 6.53 -28.15 26.87
CA ARG A 564 6.91 -29.50 26.43
C ARG A 564 8.17 -29.43 25.60
N LYS A 565 9.10 -30.34 25.85
CA LYS A 565 10.39 -30.40 25.16
C LYS A 565 10.62 -31.77 24.54
N SER A 566 11.25 -31.80 23.37
CA SER A 566 11.72 -33.03 22.74
C SER A 566 12.82 -33.69 23.59
N PRO A 567 13.17 -34.96 23.32
CA PRO A 567 14.33 -35.62 23.93
C PRO A 567 15.66 -34.88 23.70
N SER A 568 15.76 -34.10 22.62
CA SER A 568 16.92 -33.25 22.29
C SER A 568 16.86 -31.85 22.92
N GLY A 569 15.78 -31.54 23.65
CA GLY A 569 15.62 -30.28 24.38
C GLY A 569 14.93 -29.15 23.61
N ASN A 570 14.48 -29.39 22.38
CA ASN A 570 13.74 -28.40 21.58
C ASN A 570 12.34 -28.17 22.16
N VAL A 571 11.88 -26.93 22.22
CA VAL A 571 10.52 -26.61 22.68
C VAL A 571 9.51 -27.02 21.61
N MET A 572 8.48 -27.77 22.02
CA MET A 572 7.43 -28.30 21.13
C MET A 572 6.14 -27.48 21.19
N THR A 573 6.00 -26.64 22.21
CA THR A 573 4.79 -25.85 22.53
C THR A 573 5.06 -24.34 22.48
N ASP A 574 6.07 -23.88 21.74
CA ASP A 574 6.54 -22.49 21.78
C ASP A 574 5.40 -21.54 21.37
N GLY A 575 4.92 -20.74 22.33
CA GLY A 575 3.86 -19.76 22.10
C GLY A 575 2.43 -20.25 22.30
N CYS A 576 2.17 -21.54 22.58
CA CYS A 576 0.81 -22.08 22.72
C CYS A 576 0.53 -22.73 24.08
N SER A 577 -0.67 -22.49 24.64
CA SER A 577 -1.08 -23.04 25.93
C SER A 577 -2.60 -23.26 26.03
N PRO A 578 -3.08 -24.02 27.03
CA PRO A 578 -4.51 -24.28 27.17
C PRO A 578 -5.26 -23.18 27.96
N ILE A 579 -6.54 -23.01 27.63
CA ILE A 579 -7.51 -22.15 28.32
C ILE A 579 -8.79 -22.93 28.62
N SER A 580 -9.43 -22.66 29.76
CA SER A 580 -10.70 -23.31 30.09
C SER A 580 -11.83 -22.90 29.14
N VAL A 581 -12.78 -23.81 28.93
CA VAL A 581 -13.96 -23.55 28.09
C VAL A 581 -14.84 -22.43 28.66
N GLY A 582 -14.89 -22.31 30.01
CA GLY A 582 -15.61 -21.24 30.70
C GLY A 582 -15.04 -19.87 30.35
N LEU A 583 -13.73 -19.71 30.49
CA LEU A 583 -13.06 -18.44 30.23
C LEU A 583 -13.10 -18.06 28.74
N ALA A 584 -12.91 -19.04 27.85
CA ALA A 584 -13.06 -18.85 26.41
C ALA A 584 -14.46 -18.33 26.01
N LYS A 585 -15.52 -18.83 26.66
CA LYS A 585 -16.89 -18.33 26.49
C LYS A 585 -17.04 -16.88 26.96
N ASP A 586 -16.44 -16.52 28.09
CA ASP A 586 -16.52 -15.17 28.64
C ASP A 586 -15.77 -14.14 27.78
N ILE A 587 -14.57 -14.50 27.30
CA ILE A 587 -13.83 -13.72 26.30
C ILE A 587 -14.68 -13.53 25.04
N TRP A 588 -15.23 -14.62 24.49
CA TRP A 588 -16.04 -14.56 23.28
C TRP A 588 -17.28 -13.71 23.46
N ARG A 589 -18.00 -13.86 24.58
CA ARG A 589 -19.15 -13.01 24.93
C ARG A 589 -18.75 -11.54 24.95
N SER A 590 -17.62 -11.19 25.57
CA SER A 590 -17.15 -9.80 25.60
C SER A 590 -16.85 -9.28 24.19
N LEU A 591 -16.15 -10.06 23.37
CA LEU A 591 -15.89 -9.71 21.97
C LEU A 591 -17.15 -9.60 21.11
N GLN A 592 -18.25 -10.24 21.49
CA GLN A 592 -19.54 -10.11 20.82
C GLN A 592 -20.36 -8.91 21.34
N LYS A 593 -20.01 -8.30 22.47
CA LYS A 593 -20.73 -7.11 22.99
C LYS A 593 -20.53 -5.93 22.05
N GLY A 594 -21.63 -5.24 21.73
CA GLY A 594 -21.61 -4.14 20.76
C GLY A 594 -21.42 -4.59 19.31
N LYS A 595 -21.20 -5.89 19.03
CA LYS A 595 -21.22 -6.41 17.67
C LYS A 595 -22.65 -6.51 17.19
N LYS A 596 -22.83 -5.90 16.04
CA LYS A 596 -24.04 -5.82 15.22
C LYS A 596 -24.68 -7.18 14.89
N ARG A 597 -23.86 -8.23 14.67
CA ARG A 597 -24.27 -9.65 14.66
C ARG A 597 -23.39 -10.46 15.60
N PRO A 598 -23.81 -10.69 16.85
CA PRO A 598 -23.05 -11.54 17.72
C PRO A 598 -23.06 -12.96 17.16
N ALA A 599 -21.88 -13.55 16.97
CA ALA A 599 -21.78 -14.96 16.65
C ALA A 599 -22.49 -15.77 17.74
N LYS A 600 -23.19 -16.84 17.36
CA LYS A 600 -23.90 -17.69 18.31
C LYS A 600 -22.93 -18.12 19.41
N LEU A 601 -23.29 -17.90 20.68
CA LEU A 601 -22.45 -18.28 21.82
C LEU A 601 -22.18 -19.79 21.90
N ARG A 602 -22.90 -20.60 21.10
CA ARG A 602 -22.63 -22.03 20.91
C ARG A 602 -21.36 -22.30 20.08
N ASN A 603 -20.90 -21.35 19.27
CA ASN A 603 -19.73 -21.46 18.39
C ASN A 603 -18.56 -20.66 18.93
N VAL A 604 -18.10 -21.00 20.14
CA VAL A 604 -16.90 -20.37 20.69
C VAL A 604 -15.67 -20.82 19.90
N PRO A 605 -14.79 -19.90 19.44
CA PRO A 605 -13.57 -20.25 18.74
C PRO A 605 -12.70 -21.20 19.56
N SER A 606 -12.20 -22.27 18.94
CA SER A 606 -11.33 -23.23 19.61
C SER A 606 -9.99 -22.63 20.05
N ALA A 607 -9.52 -21.56 19.41
CA ALA A 607 -8.30 -20.88 19.80
C ALA A 607 -8.39 -19.35 19.64
N PHE A 608 -7.62 -18.64 20.46
CA PHE A 608 -7.46 -17.19 20.44
C PHE A 608 -5.98 -16.83 20.41
N GLN A 609 -5.60 -15.92 19.52
CA GLN A 609 -4.33 -15.21 19.62
C GLN A 609 -4.49 -14.04 20.57
N PHE A 610 -3.64 -13.95 21.59
CA PHE A 610 -3.83 -13.03 22.69
C PHE A 610 -2.59 -12.23 23.05
N ARG A 611 -2.82 -11.12 23.76
CA ARG A 611 -1.85 -10.41 24.59
C ARG A 611 -2.43 -10.19 25.97
N LEU A 612 -1.63 -10.38 27.01
CA LEU A 612 -1.99 -10.05 28.40
C LEU A 612 -0.72 -9.64 29.14
N GLY A 613 -0.59 -8.35 29.47
CA GLY A 613 0.62 -7.81 30.09
C GLY A 613 1.89 -8.16 29.29
N GLY A 614 2.81 -8.88 29.92
CA GLY A 614 4.04 -9.36 29.29
C GLY A 614 3.91 -10.72 28.58
N ALA A 615 2.75 -11.37 28.62
CA ALA A 615 2.46 -12.63 27.94
C ALA A 615 1.84 -12.41 26.56
N LYS A 616 2.24 -13.24 25.59
CA LYS A 616 1.62 -13.32 24.26
C LYS A 616 1.69 -14.72 23.67
N GLY A 617 0.75 -15.02 22.78
CA GLY A 617 0.79 -16.23 21.96
C GLY A 617 -0.61 -16.71 21.60
N MET A 618 -0.76 -18.03 21.49
CA MET A 618 -2.03 -18.72 21.28
C MET A 618 -2.53 -19.38 22.56
N VAL A 619 -3.83 -19.29 22.81
CA VAL A 619 -4.52 -20.18 23.74
C VAL A 619 -5.50 -21.08 23.00
N VAL A 620 -5.58 -22.35 23.41
CA VAL A 620 -6.48 -23.37 22.84
C VAL A 620 -7.39 -23.94 23.92
N GLN A 621 -8.67 -24.14 23.60
CA GLN A 621 -9.63 -24.67 24.57
C GLN A 621 -9.23 -26.05 25.08
N ASP A 622 -9.27 -26.24 26.40
CA ASP A 622 -9.08 -27.52 27.07
C ASP A 622 -10.30 -27.79 27.99
N PRO A 623 -11.19 -28.72 27.61
CA PRO A 623 -12.36 -29.10 28.41
C PRO A 623 -12.02 -29.75 29.76
N THR A 624 -10.78 -30.17 29.99
CA THR A 624 -10.35 -30.79 31.25
C THR A 624 -10.02 -29.76 32.34
N ILE A 625 -9.90 -28.48 31.97
CA ILE A 625 -9.67 -27.38 32.91
C ILE A 625 -11.01 -26.92 33.49
N GLU A 626 -11.19 -27.12 34.78
CA GLU A 626 -12.36 -26.65 35.52
C GLU A 626 -12.31 -25.14 35.80
N GLY A 627 -13.47 -24.49 35.88
CA GLY A 627 -13.59 -23.06 36.20
C GLY A 627 -13.13 -22.12 35.08
N ASN A 628 -12.74 -20.90 35.47
CA ASN A 628 -12.21 -19.87 34.59
C ASN A 628 -10.70 -19.76 34.83
N LEU A 629 -9.90 -20.41 33.98
CA LEU A 629 -8.45 -20.47 34.14
C LEU A 629 -7.77 -20.44 32.78
N VAL A 630 -6.74 -19.63 32.65
CA VAL A 630 -5.76 -19.70 31.57
C VAL A 630 -4.41 -20.13 32.12
N ARG A 631 -3.74 -21.04 31.42
CA ARG A 631 -2.37 -21.46 31.77
C ARG A 631 -1.38 -20.79 30.83
N PHE A 632 -0.30 -20.24 31.36
CA PHE A 632 0.78 -19.66 30.57
C PHE A 632 2.07 -20.45 30.73
N ARG A 633 2.77 -20.61 29.61
CA ARG A 633 4.08 -21.24 29.54
C ARG A 633 5.22 -20.22 29.62
N PRO A 634 6.42 -20.61 30.08
CA PRO A 634 7.61 -19.77 30.02
C PRO A 634 7.89 -19.20 28.63
N SER A 635 7.65 -19.99 27.57
CA SER A 635 7.77 -19.52 26.18
C SER A 635 6.84 -18.35 25.85
N GLN A 636 5.67 -18.20 26.48
CA GLN A 636 4.72 -17.12 26.23
C GLN A 636 5.02 -15.85 27.05
N ILE A 637 5.65 -15.97 28.21
CA ILE A 637 5.95 -14.86 29.12
C ILE A 637 7.24 -14.16 28.67
N LYS A 638 7.11 -12.94 28.17
CA LYS A 638 8.24 -12.20 27.56
C LYS A 638 8.91 -11.22 28.51
N PHE A 639 8.17 -10.71 29.50
CA PHE A 639 8.59 -9.87 30.62
C PHE A 639 7.51 -9.92 31.71
N ASP A 640 7.78 -9.43 32.92
CA ASP A 640 6.80 -9.44 34.01
C ASP A 640 5.92 -8.17 33.97
N ALA A 641 4.60 -8.32 34.17
CA ALA A 641 3.64 -7.21 34.12
C ALA A 641 2.37 -7.54 34.93
N GLN A 642 2.52 -7.82 36.22
CA GLN A 642 1.45 -8.33 37.10
C GLN A 642 0.25 -7.38 37.27
N GLU A 643 0.42 -6.09 36.97
CA GLU A 643 -0.64 -5.08 37.10
C GLU A 643 -1.52 -4.97 35.84
N ASN A 644 -1.10 -5.53 34.70
CA ASN A 644 -1.80 -5.40 33.41
C ASN A 644 -2.46 -6.73 33.02
N LEU A 645 -3.67 -6.98 33.55
CA LEU A 645 -4.39 -8.27 33.42
C LEU A 645 -5.55 -8.28 32.40
N THR A 646 -5.63 -7.27 31.53
CA THR A 646 -6.61 -7.24 30.44
C THR A 646 -6.21 -8.21 29.33
N PHE A 647 -7.10 -9.13 28.98
CA PHE A 647 -6.95 -10.09 27.90
C PHE A 647 -7.34 -9.42 26.57
N ASP A 648 -6.35 -9.07 25.78
CA ASP A 648 -6.52 -8.47 24.45
C ASP A 648 -6.47 -9.55 23.37
N VAL A 649 -7.46 -9.58 22.48
CA VAL A 649 -7.54 -10.54 21.38
C VAL A 649 -7.09 -9.90 20.07
N GLN A 650 -6.17 -10.58 19.37
CA GLN A 650 -5.66 -10.16 18.07
C GLN A 650 -6.34 -10.91 16.91
N SER A 651 -6.59 -12.21 17.08
CA SER A 651 -7.24 -13.07 16.07
C SER A 651 -7.90 -14.29 16.71
N THR A 652 -8.79 -14.96 15.98
CA THR A 652 -9.53 -16.13 16.48
C THR A 652 -9.67 -17.22 15.42
N SER A 653 -9.91 -18.46 15.86
CA SER A 653 -10.25 -19.58 14.97
C SER A 653 -11.76 -19.64 14.62
N ALA A 654 -12.48 -18.52 14.66
CA ALA A 654 -13.94 -18.53 14.45
C ALA A 654 -14.35 -19.06 13.07
N ARG A 655 -13.55 -18.78 12.03
CA ARG A 655 -13.79 -19.23 10.65
C ARG A 655 -12.49 -19.71 9.98
N PRO A 656 -12.57 -20.67 9.06
CA PRO A 656 -11.43 -21.05 8.23
C PRO A 656 -11.15 -19.96 7.20
N LYS A 657 -9.89 -19.83 6.79
CA LYS A 657 -9.47 -18.95 5.69
C LYS A 657 -9.21 -19.79 4.44
N ALA A 658 -9.60 -19.30 3.27
CA ALA A 658 -9.21 -19.93 2.00
C ALA A 658 -7.68 -19.90 1.83
N MET A 659 -7.14 -20.90 1.15
CA MET A 659 -5.71 -20.96 0.82
C MET A 659 -5.45 -20.40 -0.57
N PHE A 660 -4.45 -19.54 -0.68
CA PHE A 660 -4.00 -18.97 -1.95
C PHE A 660 -2.53 -19.29 -2.20
N LEU A 661 -2.22 -19.67 -3.44
CA LEU A 661 -0.87 -19.67 -3.97
C LEU A 661 -0.33 -18.24 -4.02
N ASN A 662 0.99 -18.13 -3.94
CA ASN A 662 1.72 -16.87 -4.09
C ASN A 662 3.02 -17.15 -4.87
N ARG A 663 3.70 -16.10 -5.34
CA ARG A 663 4.90 -16.27 -6.19
C ARG A 663 6.00 -17.14 -5.56
N PRO A 664 6.43 -16.90 -4.30
CA PRO A 664 7.42 -17.77 -3.66
C PRO A 664 6.99 -19.24 -3.58
N LEU A 665 5.74 -19.50 -3.18
CA LEU A 665 5.21 -20.85 -3.06
C LEU A 665 5.14 -21.56 -4.41
N ILE A 666 4.67 -20.88 -5.48
CA ILE A 666 4.62 -21.46 -6.83
C ILE A 666 6.01 -21.87 -7.32
N VAL A 667 7.01 -21.02 -7.09
CA VAL A 667 8.40 -21.30 -7.45
C VAL A 667 8.93 -22.53 -6.69
N LEU A 668 8.59 -22.67 -5.40
CA LEU A 668 8.98 -23.84 -4.62
C LEU A 668 8.21 -25.10 -5.02
N LEU A 669 6.91 -25.02 -5.28
CA LEU A 669 6.12 -26.17 -5.73
C LEU A 669 6.58 -26.67 -7.10
N GLU A 670 6.86 -25.76 -8.04
CA GLU A 670 7.48 -26.11 -9.35
C GLU A 670 8.81 -26.82 -9.13
N PHE A 671 9.66 -26.30 -8.23
CA PHE A 671 10.93 -26.93 -7.90
C PHE A 671 10.74 -28.31 -7.28
N LEU A 672 9.81 -28.47 -6.32
CA LEU A 672 9.48 -29.72 -5.62
C LEU A 672 8.69 -30.74 -6.46
N GLY A 673 8.51 -30.45 -7.75
CA GLY A 673 8.01 -31.39 -8.76
C GLY A 673 6.52 -31.68 -8.64
N VAL A 674 5.71 -30.71 -8.23
CA VAL A 674 4.24 -30.84 -8.31
C VAL A 674 3.77 -30.81 -9.77
N ASP A 675 2.51 -31.17 -10.01
CA ASP A 675 1.90 -31.05 -11.34
C ASP A 675 1.63 -29.57 -11.68
N THR A 676 2.54 -28.96 -12.44
CA THR A 676 2.43 -27.56 -12.85
C THR A 676 1.22 -27.29 -13.75
N SER A 677 0.69 -28.32 -14.45
CA SER A 677 -0.52 -28.15 -15.26
C SER A 677 -1.73 -27.85 -14.40
N ARG A 678 -1.82 -28.45 -13.20
CA ARG A 678 -2.88 -28.15 -12.25
C ARG A 678 -2.86 -26.68 -11.79
N ILE A 679 -1.68 -26.08 -11.59
CA ILE A 679 -1.58 -24.66 -11.22
C ILE A 679 -2.06 -23.74 -12.37
N ILE A 680 -1.79 -24.14 -13.62
CA ILE A 680 -2.30 -23.41 -14.79
C ILE A 680 -3.82 -23.51 -14.85
N ASP A 681 -4.40 -24.71 -14.66
CA ASP A 681 -5.85 -24.91 -14.62
C ASP A 681 -6.50 -24.04 -13.53
N LEU A 682 -5.93 -24.02 -12.32
CA LEU A 682 -6.42 -23.18 -11.22
C LEU A 682 -6.37 -21.68 -11.56
N GLN A 683 -5.36 -21.23 -12.30
CA GLN A 683 -5.30 -19.85 -12.77
C GLN A 683 -6.38 -19.58 -13.83
N ASP A 684 -6.57 -20.50 -14.78
CA ASP A 684 -7.57 -20.35 -15.82
C ASP A 684 -8.99 -20.29 -15.21
N ASP A 685 -9.27 -21.14 -14.23
CA ASP A 685 -10.50 -21.11 -13.43
C ASP A 685 -10.66 -19.77 -12.69
N ALA A 686 -9.59 -19.25 -12.07
CA ALA A 686 -9.60 -17.97 -11.39
C ALA A 686 -9.82 -16.78 -12.35
N ILE A 687 -9.27 -16.83 -13.57
CA ILE A 687 -9.51 -15.82 -14.60
C ILE A 687 -10.97 -15.86 -15.05
N ALA A 688 -11.51 -17.04 -15.33
CA ALA A 688 -12.90 -17.21 -15.73
C ALA A 688 -13.87 -16.70 -14.64
N LYS A 689 -13.57 -17.01 -13.38
CA LYS A 689 -14.34 -16.54 -12.22
C LYS A 689 -14.24 -15.03 -12.02
N ALA A 690 -13.08 -14.42 -12.25
CA ALA A 690 -12.96 -12.96 -12.23
C ALA A 690 -13.83 -12.30 -13.31
N GLN A 691 -13.89 -12.89 -14.50
CA GLN A 691 -14.69 -12.39 -15.62
C GLN A 691 -16.19 -12.63 -15.43
N SER A 692 -16.59 -13.68 -14.70
CA SER A 692 -18.00 -13.98 -14.40
C SER A 692 -18.62 -12.98 -13.42
N VAL A 693 -17.87 -12.08 -12.79
CA VAL A 693 -18.43 -11.02 -11.94
C VAL A 693 -19.45 -10.13 -12.69
N ARG A 694 -19.44 -10.18 -14.03
CA ARG A 694 -20.32 -9.42 -14.92
C ARG A 694 -21.33 -10.29 -15.69
N SER A 695 -21.38 -11.60 -15.45
CA SER A 695 -22.29 -12.50 -16.18
C SER A 695 -23.70 -12.50 -15.60
N SER A 696 -23.83 -12.39 -14.29
CA SER A 696 -25.13 -12.31 -13.60
C SER A 696 -25.00 -11.65 -12.23
N SER A 697 -26.10 -11.18 -11.65
CA SER A 697 -26.16 -10.66 -10.27
C SER A 697 -25.72 -11.72 -9.24
N LEU A 698 -26.04 -13.00 -9.46
CA LEU A 698 -25.64 -14.07 -8.53
C LEU A 698 -24.13 -14.35 -8.59
N ASP A 699 -23.53 -14.32 -9.78
CA ASP A 699 -22.08 -14.47 -9.93
C ASP A 699 -21.34 -13.25 -9.38
N ALA A 700 -21.85 -12.03 -9.65
CA ALA A 700 -21.34 -10.79 -9.07
C ALA A 700 -21.30 -10.87 -7.54
N SER A 701 -22.41 -11.30 -6.93
CA SER A 701 -22.53 -11.49 -5.48
C SER A 701 -21.43 -12.40 -4.93
N LYS A 702 -21.28 -13.61 -5.50
CA LYS A 702 -20.31 -14.62 -5.04
C LYS A 702 -18.86 -14.15 -5.18
N VAL A 703 -18.50 -13.59 -6.35
CA VAL A 703 -17.12 -13.20 -6.66
C VAL A 703 -16.68 -12.00 -5.81
N ILE A 704 -17.55 -11.00 -5.65
CA ILE A 704 -17.28 -9.81 -4.83
C ILE A 704 -17.13 -10.19 -3.35
N GLN A 705 -18.03 -11.03 -2.83
CA GLN A 705 -17.96 -11.52 -1.45
C GLN A 705 -16.65 -12.25 -1.19
N GLN A 706 -16.25 -13.15 -2.09
CA GLN A 706 -15.03 -13.93 -1.93
C GLN A 706 -13.75 -13.08 -1.88
N HIS A 707 -13.71 -12.01 -2.66
CA HIS A 707 -12.55 -11.10 -2.71
C HIS A 707 -12.65 -9.93 -1.71
N GLY A 708 -13.71 -9.86 -0.90
CA GLY A 708 -13.94 -8.79 0.07
C GLY A 708 -14.09 -7.40 -0.58
N LEU A 709 -14.58 -7.36 -1.82
CA LEU A 709 -14.79 -6.12 -2.57
C LEU A 709 -16.19 -5.56 -2.24
N GLY A 710 -16.39 -4.25 -2.40
CA GLY A 710 -17.70 -3.61 -2.24
C GLY A 710 -18.41 -3.78 -0.88
N ALA A 711 -17.69 -4.23 0.15
CA ALA A 711 -18.25 -4.52 1.47
C ALA A 711 -18.86 -3.27 2.13
N SER A 712 -18.24 -2.09 1.95
CA SER A 712 -18.74 -0.82 2.48
C SER A 712 -20.15 -0.47 2.00
N PHE A 713 -20.54 -0.94 0.81
CA PHE A 713 -21.84 -0.68 0.18
C PHE A 713 -22.77 -1.90 0.15
N HIS A 714 -22.40 -2.99 0.83
CA HIS A 714 -23.17 -4.25 0.86
C HIS A 714 -23.53 -4.81 -0.53
N LEU A 715 -22.63 -4.64 -1.52
CA LEU A 715 -22.91 -5.01 -2.92
C LEU A 715 -23.29 -6.47 -3.11
N SER A 716 -22.64 -7.38 -2.37
CA SER A 716 -22.92 -8.81 -2.43
C SER A 716 -24.36 -9.16 -2.02
N SER A 717 -24.87 -8.56 -0.93
CA SER A 717 -26.27 -8.71 -0.50
C SER A 717 -27.23 -8.02 -1.48
N LEU A 718 -26.87 -6.82 -1.97
CA LEU A 718 -27.64 -6.09 -2.97
C LEU A 718 -27.86 -6.93 -4.23
N PHE A 719 -26.82 -7.48 -4.86
CA PHE A 719 -26.96 -8.29 -6.08
C PHE A 719 -27.80 -9.54 -5.88
N ARG A 720 -27.64 -10.23 -4.75
CA ARG A 720 -28.49 -11.39 -4.40
C ARG A 720 -29.95 -11.00 -4.24
N ASN A 721 -30.23 -9.85 -3.62
CA ASN A 721 -31.59 -9.37 -3.41
C ASN A 721 -32.21 -8.82 -4.70
N LEU A 722 -31.44 -8.18 -5.58
CA LEU A 722 -31.86 -7.77 -6.92
C LEU A 722 -32.38 -8.96 -7.73
N SER A 723 -31.62 -10.06 -7.76
CA SER A 723 -32.03 -11.27 -8.47
C SER A 723 -33.20 -11.98 -7.79
N SER A 724 -33.20 -12.10 -6.45
CA SER A 724 -34.21 -12.89 -5.74
C SER A 724 -35.55 -12.18 -5.55
N ILE A 725 -35.56 -10.86 -5.30
CA ILE A 725 -36.76 -10.05 -5.03
C ILE A 725 -37.25 -9.33 -6.28
N LEU A 726 -36.38 -8.55 -6.94
CA LEU A 726 -36.77 -7.72 -8.10
C LEU A 726 -36.77 -8.47 -9.43
N LYS A 727 -36.15 -9.66 -9.48
CA LYS A 727 -35.95 -10.42 -10.73
C LYS A 727 -35.18 -9.61 -11.79
N LEU A 728 -34.30 -8.71 -11.34
CA LEU A 728 -33.40 -7.92 -12.17
C LEU A 728 -32.01 -8.53 -12.22
N ASP A 729 -31.38 -8.45 -13.39
CA ASP A 729 -30.00 -8.92 -13.62
C ASP A 729 -29.10 -7.79 -14.14
N VAL A 730 -27.81 -7.85 -13.80
CA VAL A 730 -26.74 -6.94 -14.26
C VAL A 730 -25.95 -7.53 -15.44
N GLY A 731 -26.22 -8.80 -15.78
CA GLY A 731 -25.50 -9.59 -16.78
C GLY A 731 -25.80 -9.26 -18.24
N ASN A 732 -24.78 -9.41 -19.11
CA ASN A 732 -24.93 -9.41 -20.59
C ASN A 732 -25.25 -10.82 -21.09
N THR A 733 -26.41 -11.40 -20.76
CA THR A 733 -26.81 -12.66 -21.40
C THR A 733 -27.54 -12.37 -22.70
N GLU A 734 -27.00 -12.85 -23.82
CA GLU A 734 -27.66 -12.84 -25.14
C GLU A 734 -28.84 -13.83 -25.23
N GLU A 735 -29.02 -14.67 -24.20
CA GLU A 735 -30.13 -15.60 -24.10
C GLU A 735 -31.36 -14.91 -23.50
N GLU A 736 -32.54 -15.23 -24.06
CA GLU A 736 -33.89 -14.83 -23.64
C GLU A 736 -34.22 -15.31 -22.21
N SER A 737 -33.48 -14.86 -21.20
CA SER A 737 -33.86 -15.04 -19.82
C SER A 737 -35.02 -14.09 -19.51
N SER A 738 -36.04 -14.60 -18.81
CA SER A 738 -37.25 -13.87 -18.43
C SER A 738 -37.03 -12.75 -17.38
N GLN A 739 -35.79 -12.26 -17.22
CA GLN A 739 -35.38 -11.24 -16.26
C GLN A 739 -35.00 -9.95 -16.98
N SER A 740 -35.53 -8.81 -16.52
CA SER A 740 -35.19 -7.51 -17.08
C SER A 740 -33.77 -7.10 -16.67
N ARG A 741 -32.98 -6.65 -17.65
CA ARG A 741 -31.63 -6.14 -17.40
C ARG A 741 -31.70 -4.77 -16.73
N TRP A 742 -30.94 -4.57 -15.66
CA TRP A 742 -30.72 -3.27 -15.05
C TRP A 742 -29.42 -2.63 -15.55
N THR A 743 -29.51 -1.42 -16.12
CA THR A 743 -28.42 -0.74 -16.82
C THR A 743 -27.88 0.48 -16.06
N SER A 744 -27.39 0.26 -14.83
CA SER A 744 -26.71 1.29 -14.04
C SER A 744 -25.24 1.45 -14.41
N GLU A 745 -24.81 2.67 -14.76
CA GLU A 745 -23.41 3.01 -15.03
C GLU A 745 -22.51 2.72 -13.84
N LEU A 746 -22.91 3.15 -12.64
CA LEU A 746 -22.13 2.95 -11.42
C LEU A 746 -21.88 1.46 -11.15
N ILE A 747 -22.90 0.62 -11.34
CA ILE A 747 -22.77 -0.83 -11.16
C ILE A 747 -21.86 -1.43 -12.23
N GLU A 748 -22.09 -1.13 -13.52
CA GLU A 748 -21.24 -1.62 -14.61
C GLU A 748 -19.77 -1.24 -14.41
N SER A 749 -19.50 0.01 -14.03
CA SER A 749 -18.17 0.53 -13.70
C SER A 749 -17.58 -0.14 -12.45
N SER A 750 -18.38 -0.36 -11.39
CA SER A 750 -17.93 -1.03 -10.17
C SER A 750 -17.54 -2.50 -10.41
N LEU A 751 -18.28 -3.20 -11.28
CA LEU A 751 -17.96 -4.58 -11.66
C LEU A 751 -16.68 -4.65 -12.51
N HIS A 752 -16.43 -3.66 -13.38
CA HIS A 752 -15.16 -3.55 -14.12
C HIS A 752 -13.97 -3.25 -13.19
N CYS A 753 -14.15 -2.37 -12.20
CA CYS A 753 -13.16 -2.14 -11.13
C CYS A 753 -12.82 -3.45 -10.41
N ALA A 754 -13.85 -4.21 -10.01
CA ALA A 754 -13.68 -5.49 -9.31
C ALA A 754 -12.95 -6.53 -10.16
N GLU A 755 -13.41 -6.77 -11.40
CA GLU A 755 -12.76 -7.66 -12.37
C GLU A 755 -11.27 -7.30 -12.54
N THR A 756 -10.99 -6.02 -12.79
CA THR A 756 -9.63 -5.51 -13.02
C THR A 756 -8.75 -5.70 -11.79
N GLN A 757 -9.28 -5.46 -10.58
CA GLN A 757 -8.55 -5.65 -9.33
C GLN A 757 -8.20 -7.12 -9.09
N ILE A 758 -9.14 -8.05 -9.30
CA ILE A 758 -8.89 -9.49 -9.15
C ILE A 758 -7.83 -9.95 -10.16
N LEU A 759 -7.95 -9.56 -11.43
CA LEU A 759 -6.96 -9.88 -12.45
C LEU A 759 -5.59 -9.26 -12.16
N ARG A 760 -5.52 -8.08 -11.53
CA ARG A 760 -4.25 -7.49 -11.08
C ARG A 760 -3.58 -8.31 -9.99
N GLU A 761 -4.33 -8.84 -9.04
CA GLU A 761 -3.80 -9.71 -7.99
C GLU A 761 -3.28 -11.03 -8.58
N LEU A 762 -4.02 -11.63 -9.52
CA LEU A 762 -3.57 -12.79 -10.28
C LEU A 762 -2.28 -12.50 -11.06
N LYS A 763 -2.22 -11.39 -11.80
CA LYS A 763 -1.06 -11.06 -12.65
C LYS A 763 0.19 -10.73 -11.83
N TYR A 764 0.12 -9.80 -10.87
CA TYR A 764 1.30 -9.27 -10.21
C TYR A 764 1.69 -9.99 -8.91
N ARG A 765 0.76 -10.75 -8.31
CA ARG A 765 0.99 -11.49 -7.05
C ARG A 765 0.82 -13.00 -7.18
N ALA A 766 0.30 -13.49 -8.31
CA ALA A 766 -0.05 -14.90 -8.50
C ALA A 766 -0.97 -15.41 -7.37
N HIS A 767 -1.91 -14.57 -6.93
CA HIS A 767 -2.86 -14.86 -5.85
C HIS A 767 -3.97 -15.78 -6.36
N ILE A 768 -3.68 -17.08 -6.46
CA ILE A 768 -4.54 -18.10 -7.07
C ILE A 768 -5.11 -18.97 -5.94
N GLU A 769 -6.43 -19.04 -5.82
CA GLU A 769 -7.10 -19.89 -4.83
C GLU A 769 -6.85 -21.38 -5.12
N VAL A 770 -6.66 -22.17 -4.07
CA VAL A 770 -6.66 -23.64 -4.16
C VAL A 770 -7.94 -24.16 -3.47
N PRO A 771 -8.92 -24.67 -4.24
CA PRO A 771 -10.13 -25.26 -3.69
C PRO A 771 -9.83 -26.37 -2.68
N ASP A 772 -10.73 -26.53 -1.71
CA ASP A 772 -10.65 -27.53 -0.64
C ASP A 772 -9.37 -27.48 0.20
N SER A 773 -8.60 -26.39 0.10
CA SER A 773 -7.38 -26.14 0.88
C SER A 773 -7.56 -24.89 1.75
N TYR A 774 -6.96 -24.89 2.92
CA TYR A 774 -7.29 -23.92 3.97
C TYR A 774 -6.04 -23.34 4.64
N THR A 775 -6.18 -22.13 5.17
CA THR A 775 -5.20 -21.51 6.05
C THR A 775 -5.76 -21.51 7.48
N LEU A 776 -5.10 -22.18 8.42
CA LEU A 776 -5.56 -22.36 9.79
C LEU A 776 -4.50 -21.91 10.81
N LEU A 777 -4.95 -21.52 12.01
CA LEU A 777 -4.07 -21.19 13.13
C LEU A 777 -3.45 -22.46 13.70
N GLY A 778 -2.14 -22.40 14.00
CA GLY A 778 -1.43 -23.52 14.64
C GLY A 778 -1.60 -23.57 16.15
N VAL A 779 -1.82 -24.77 16.69
CA VAL A 779 -1.88 -25.04 18.14
C VAL A 779 -1.12 -26.32 18.50
N SER A 780 -0.75 -26.48 19.78
CA SER A 780 -0.06 -27.67 20.28
C SER A 780 -1.02 -28.80 20.67
N ASP A 781 -0.59 -30.04 20.48
CA ASP A 781 -1.28 -31.21 21.00
C ASP A 781 -1.14 -31.31 22.53
N GLU A 782 -2.15 -30.83 23.26
CA GLU A 782 -2.18 -30.93 24.72
C GLU A 782 -2.54 -32.32 25.24
N TRP A 783 -3.02 -33.23 24.40
CA TRP A 783 -3.45 -34.57 24.80
C TRP A 783 -2.36 -35.63 24.58
N GLY A 784 -1.33 -35.32 23.79
CA GLY A 784 -0.24 -36.26 23.48
C GLY A 784 -0.74 -37.47 22.69
N CYS A 785 -1.70 -37.25 21.79
CA CYS A 785 -2.33 -38.29 20.99
C CYS A 785 -1.83 -38.32 19.53
N LEU A 786 -1.03 -37.33 19.10
CA LEU A 786 -0.42 -37.26 17.78
C LEU A 786 1.05 -37.67 17.82
N LYS A 787 1.46 -38.56 16.91
CA LYS A 787 2.87 -38.98 16.73
C LYS A 787 3.63 -38.00 15.84
N GLU A 788 4.96 -38.11 15.83
CA GLU A 788 5.82 -37.38 14.89
C GLU A 788 5.37 -37.61 13.43
N GLY A 789 5.12 -36.52 12.69
CA GLY A 789 4.61 -36.55 11.31
C GLY A 789 3.07 -36.64 11.19
N GLU A 790 2.35 -36.76 12.31
CA GLU A 790 0.88 -36.68 12.33
C GLU A 790 0.41 -35.28 12.74
N VAL A 791 -0.70 -34.84 12.13
CA VAL A 791 -1.42 -33.62 12.49
C VAL A 791 -2.92 -33.90 12.61
N TYR A 792 -3.63 -33.05 13.34
CA TYR A 792 -5.10 -33.03 13.32
C TYR A 792 -5.58 -31.67 12.79
N ALA A 793 -6.55 -31.67 11.90
CA ALA A 793 -7.21 -30.45 11.46
C ALA A 793 -8.68 -30.73 11.13
N ALA A 794 -9.56 -29.81 11.52
CA ALA A 794 -10.97 -29.83 11.17
C ALA A 794 -11.41 -28.44 10.75
N VAL A 795 -12.28 -28.39 9.74
CA VAL A 795 -12.83 -27.16 9.17
C VAL A 795 -14.31 -27.13 9.45
N PHE A 796 -14.74 -26.04 10.07
CA PHE A 796 -16.11 -25.79 10.43
C PHE A 796 -16.50 -24.38 10.00
N ASP A 797 -17.47 -24.30 9.11
CA ASP A 797 -18.14 -23.08 8.77
C ASP A 797 -19.65 -23.36 8.69
N GLU A 798 -20.37 -22.93 9.73
CA GLU A 798 -21.83 -23.11 9.81
C GLU A 798 -22.52 -22.50 8.58
N ARG A 799 -21.95 -21.42 8.04
CA ARG A 799 -22.54 -20.64 6.97
C ARG A 799 -22.43 -21.31 5.61
N ALA A 800 -21.29 -21.93 5.36
CA ALA A 800 -21.08 -22.77 4.18
C ALA A 800 -21.68 -24.18 4.35
N GLY A 801 -22.31 -24.48 5.49
CA GLY A 801 -22.71 -25.85 5.85
C GLY A 801 -21.52 -26.81 5.95
N LEU A 802 -20.32 -26.28 6.17
CA LEU A 802 -19.07 -27.02 6.17
C LEU A 802 -18.77 -27.53 7.58
N ASN A 803 -18.62 -28.84 7.71
CA ASN A 803 -18.15 -29.47 8.93
C ASN A 803 -17.39 -30.74 8.54
N GLU A 804 -16.11 -30.56 8.24
CA GLU A 804 -15.27 -31.61 7.68
C GLU A 804 -14.00 -31.76 8.52
N GLN A 805 -13.62 -33.01 8.79
CA GLN A 805 -12.30 -33.32 9.29
C GLN A 805 -11.36 -33.61 8.12
N ILE A 806 -10.18 -32.98 8.12
CA ILE A 806 -9.15 -33.23 7.12
C ILE A 806 -8.44 -34.55 7.46
N LEU A 807 -8.36 -35.46 6.49
CA LEU A 807 -7.74 -36.78 6.61
C LEU A 807 -6.84 -37.08 5.42
N GLY A 808 -5.78 -37.86 5.66
CA GLY A 808 -4.85 -38.31 4.62
C GLY A 808 -3.60 -37.44 4.50
N GLU A 809 -2.85 -37.65 3.42
CA GLU A 809 -1.62 -36.89 3.16
C GLU A 809 -1.94 -35.46 2.73
N ILE A 810 -1.31 -34.48 3.40
CA ILE A 810 -1.44 -33.06 3.08
C ILE A 810 -0.06 -32.41 3.09
N ALA A 811 0.14 -31.37 2.27
CA ALA A 811 1.32 -30.52 2.38
C ALA A 811 1.01 -29.31 3.27
N VAL A 812 1.90 -29.02 4.21
CA VAL A 812 1.78 -27.90 5.16
C VAL A 812 2.95 -26.95 4.96
N THR A 813 2.66 -25.65 4.96
CA THR A 813 3.67 -24.60 4.82
C THR A 813 3.27 -23.31 5.51
N ARG A 814 4.22 -22.40 5.71
CA ARG A 814 4.02 -21.09 6.35
C ARG A 814 4.66 -19.99 5.52
N SER A 815 3.98 -18.86 5.37
CA SER A 815 4.54 -17.71 4.65
C SER A 815 5.47 -16.89 5.56
N PRO A 816 6.62 -16.39 5.06
CA PRO A 816 7.16 -16.54 3.70
C PRO A 816 7.87 -17.88 3.47
N GLN A 817 7.61 -18.52 2.33
CA GLN A 817 8.31 -19.74 1.90
C GLN A 817 9.52 -19.39 1.04
N ILE A 818 10.73 -19.71 1.48
CA ILE A 818 11.96 -19.38 0.75
C ILE A 818 12.85 -20.61 0.60
N HIS A 819 13.01 -21.40 1.65
CA HIS A 819 13.82 -22.60 1.61
C HIS A 819 13.04 -23.76 0.97
N PRO A 820 13.68 -24.64 0.18
CA PRO A 820 13.03 -25.84 -0.37
C PRO A 820 12.39 -26.76 0.68
N GLY A 821 12.88 -26.72 1.91
CA GLY A 821 12.34 -27.46 3.05
C GLY A 821 11.15 -26.80 3.76
N ASP A 822 10.66 -25.63 3.31
CA ASP A 822 9.53 -24.93 3.95
C ASP A 822 8.16 -25.55 3.63
N VAL A 823 8.12 -26.56 2.76
CA VAL A 823 6.93 -27.33 2.46
C VAL A 823 7.16 -28.76 2.95
N GLN A 824 6.36 -29.21 3.91
CA GLN A 824 6.45 -30.55 4.50
C GLN A 824 5.17 -31.32 4.24
N VAL A 825 5.27 -32.60 3.91
CA VAL A 825 4.10 -33.48 3.78
C VAL A 825 3.91 -34.25 5.07
N VAL A 826 2.69 -34.26 5.57
CA VAL A 826 2.30 -34.88 6.84
C VAL A 826 1.01 -35.67 6.71
N MET A 827 0.74 -36.52 7.68
CA MET A 827 -0.49 -37.31 7.74
C MET A 827 -1.51 -36.64 8.64
N ALA A 828 -2.62 -36.17 8.06
CA ALA A 828 -3.78 -35.72 8.82
C ALA A 828 -4.59 -36.93 9.32
N VAL A 829 -4.75 -37.05 10.63
CA VAL A 829 -5.32 -38.25 11.28
C VAL A 829 -6.57 -37.97 12.10
N HIS A 830 -7.39 -39.00 12.26
CA HIS A 830 -8.54 -38.97 13.16
C HIS A 830 -8.13 -39.18 14.62
N ARG A 831 -8.52 -38.24 15.51
CA ARG A 831 -8.34 -38.31 16.97
C ARG A 831 -9.61 -37.83 17.68
N PRO A 832 -10.36 -38.71 18.36
CA PRO A 832 -11.56 -38.34 19.11
C PRO A 832 -11.30 -37.31 20.21
N GLU A 833 -10.13 -37.34 20.82
CA GLU A 833 -9.70 -36.42 21.88
C GLU A 833 -9.69 -34.97 21.41
N LEU A 834 -9.37 -34.74 20.12
CA LEU A 834 -9.25 -33.42 19.51
C LEU A 834 -10.53 -32.98 18.78
N ALA A 835 -11.59 -33.79 18.77
CA ALA A 835 -12.82 -33.55 17.99
C ALA A 835 -13.57 -32.23 18.34
N HIS A 836 -13.29 -31.66 19.51
CA HIS A 836 -13.83 -30.40 19.97
C HIS A 836 -13.10 -29.18 19.38
N LEU A 837 -11.91 -29.37 18.81
CA LEU A 837 -11.10 -28.34 18.19
C LEU A 837 -11.47 -28.18 16.72
N LYS A 838 -11.80 -26.95 16.32
CA LYS A 838 -12.27 -26.58 14.99
C LYS A 838 -11.49 -25.39 14.47
N ASN A 839 -11.28 -25.36 13.15
CA ASN A 839 -10.58 -24.30 12.41
C ASN A 839 -9.15 -24.03 12.92
N VAL A 840 -8.49 -25.09 13.40
CA VAL A 840 -7.09 -25.06 13.84
C VAL A 840 -6.37 -26.28 13.27
N ILE A 841 -5.06 -26.16 13.10
CA ILE A 841 -4.17 -27.30 12.89
C ILE A 841 -3.43 -27.59 14.19
N VAL A 842 -3.57 -28.82 14.69
CA VAL A 842 -2.93 -29.30 15.92
C VAL A 842 -1.65 -30.05 15.52
N PHE A 843 -0.52 -29.57 16.04
CA PHE A 843 0.79 -30.15 15.80
C PHE A 843 1.17 -31.12 16.93
N SER A 844 1.75 -32.27 16.55
CA SER A 844 2.32 -33.21 17.52
C SER A 844 3.39 -32.55 18.39
N CYS A 845 3.36 -32.88 19.68
CA CYS A 845 4.42 -32.54 20.63
C CYS A 845 5.49 -33.63 20.76
N GLU A 846 5.44 -34.68 19.93
CA GLU A 846 6.43 -35.75 19.85
C GLU A 846 7.46 -35.50 18.74
N GLY A 847 8.55 -36.27 18.78
CA GLY A 847 9.63 -36.21 17.79
C GLY A 847 10.85 -35.41 18.25
N GLN A 848 11.74 -35.10 17.30
CA GLN A 848 13.01 -34.42 17.61
C GLN A 848 12.93 -32.89 17.53
N ARG A 849 12.10 -32.37 16.61
CA ARG A 849 11.96 -30.94 16.32
C ARG A 849 10.49 -30.63 16.04
N ALA A 850 9.99 -29.52 16.57
CA ALA A 850 8.62 -29.07 16.33
C ALA A 850 8.38 -28.81 14.84
N LEU A 851 7.29 -29.35 14.28
CA LEU A 851 6.98 -29.19 12.85
C LEU A 851 6.83 -27.72 12.46
N ALA A 852 6.21 -26.88 13.31
CA ALA A 852 6.11 -25.44 13.07
C ALA A 852 7.48 -24.79 12.79
N SER A 853 8.52 -25.18 13.53
CA SER A 853 9.88 -24.67 13.35
C SER A 853 10.55 -25.14 12.04
N CYS A 854 10.06 -26.22 11.44
CA CYS A 854 10.51 -26.69 10.12
C CYS A 854 9.93 -25.84 8.98
N LEU A 855 8.87 -25.07 9.23
CA LEU A 855 8.12 -24.29 8.24
C LEU A 855 8.55 -22.82 8.30
N GLY A 856 9.68 -22.52 7.66
CA GLY A 856 10.26 -21.17 7.64
C GLY A 856 10.68 -20.65 9.02
N GLY A 857 10.96 -21.52 9.99
CA GLY A 857 11.31 -21.14 11.37
C GLY A 857 10.13 -20.63 12.20
N GLY A 858 8.94 -21.20 11.99
CA GLY A 858 7.72 -20.78 12.70
C GLY A 858 7.61 -21.26 14.14
N ASP A 859 6.62 -20.71 14.83
CA ASP A 859 6.23 -21.07 16.18
C ASP A 859 4.70 -21.16 16.28
N LEU A 860 4.14 -21.26 17.49
CA LEU A 860 2.70 -21.32 17.73
C LEU A 860 2.22 -20.07 18.48
N ASP A 861 2.84 -18.91 18.23
CA ASP A 861 2.46 -17.62 18.83
C ASP A 861 1.37 -16.84 18.04
N GLY A 862 0.89 -17.48 16.96
CA GLY A 862 -0.20 -17.02 16.10
C GLY A 862 0.12 -17.10 14.60
N ASP A 863 1.01 -18.02 14.21
CA ASP A 863 1.31 -18.33 12.82
C ASP A 863 0.11 -18.95 12.10
N ASP A 864 -0.13 -18.47 10.88
CA ASP A 864 -1.08 -19.03 9.91
C ASP A 864 -0.37 -20.10 9.06
N PHE A 865 -0.93 -21.31 9.02
CA PHE A 865 -0.40 -22.45 8.25
C PHE A 865 -1.31 -22.78 7.08
N ASN A 866 -0.74 -22.89 5.89
CA ASN A 866 -1.43 -23.32 4.67
C ASN A 866 -1.44 -24.85 4.61
N LEU A 867 -2.63 -25.45 4.48
CA LEU A 867 -2.86 -26.88 4.32
C LEU A 867 -3.33 -27.13 2.88
N ILE A 868 -2.45 -27.73 2.07
CA ILE A 868 -2.70 -28.06 0.66
C ILE A 868 -3.17 -29.51 0.59
N ARG A 869 -4.41 -29.70 0.14
CA ARG A 869 -5.06 -31.01 0.04
C ARG A 869 -5.09 -31.58 -1.38
N ASP A 870 -4.95 -30.74 -2.41
CA ASP A 870 -4.99 -31.19 -3.80
C ASP A 870 -3.84 -32.19 -4.07
N PRO A 871 -4.12 -33.48 -4.37
CA PRO A 871 -3.09 -34.49 -4.57
C PRO A 871 -2.10 -34.15 -5.68
N LYS A 872 -2.51 -33.36 -6.67
CA LYS A 872 -1.65 -32.91 -7.77
C LYS A 872 -0.68 -31.81 -7.35
N LEU A 873 -0.94 -31.14 -6.23
CA LEU A 873 -0.08 -30.11 -5.64
C LEU A 873 0.80 -30.65 -4.50
N LEU A 874 0.79 -31.96 -4.24
CA LEU A 874 1.70 -32.57 -3.28
C LEU A 874 3.11 -32.72 -3.89
N PRO A 875 4.17 -32.32 -3.18
CA PRO A 875 5.55 -32.51 -3.60
C PRO A 875 5.88 -33.96 -3.98
N THR A 876 6.63 -34.15 -5.08
CA THR A 876 7.15 -35.48 -5.48
C THR A 876 8.56 -35.75 -4.93
N HIS A 877 9.25 -34.70 -4.48
CA HIS A 877 10.51 -34.81 -3.74
C HIS A 877 10.55 -33.77 -2.62
N TYR A 878 11.38 -34.04 -1.61
CA TYR A 878 11.37 -33.31 -0.35
C TYR A 878 12.69 -32.59 -0.09
N GLY A 879 12.61 -31.33 0.32
CA GLY A 879 13.73 -30.59 0.88
C GLY A 879 13.86 -30.87 2.38
N GLN A 880 15.09 -31.02 2.88
CA GLN A 880 15.31 -31.00 4.33
C GLN A 880 14.97 -29.60 4.87
N PRO A 881 14.24 -29.49 5.99
CA PRO A 881 13.96 -28.21 6.64
C PRO A 881 15.24 -27.43 6.92
N GLY A 882 15.20 -26.11 6.74
CA GLY A 882 16.31 -25.24 7.10
C GLY A 882 16.60 -25.29 8.60
N GLU A 883 17.84 -25.03 9.00
CA GLU A 883 18.21 -25.04 10.43
C GLU A 883 17.62 -23.86 11.20
N TYR A 884 17.37 -22.71 10.54
CA TYR A 884 16.81 -21.49 11.13
C TYR A 884 17.45 -21.12 12.48
N GLN A 885 18.77 -21.08 12.53
CA GLN A 885 19.51 -20.80 13.75
C GLN A 885 19.24 -19.37 14.25
N ALA A 886 18.88 -19.25 15.53
CA ALA A 886 18.67 -17.96 16.16
C ALA A 886 19.99 -17.16 16.23
N LEU A 887 19.93 -15.89 15.83
CA LEU A 887 21.08 -14.99 15.92
C LEU A 887 21.32 -14.51 17.36
N PRO A 888 22.58 -14.23 17.74
CA PRO A 888 22.89 -13.62 19.02
C PRO A 888 22.22 -12.23 19.11
N ILE A 889 21.69 -11.95 20.29
CA ILE A 889 21.08 -10.65 20.59
C ILE A 889 22.19 -9.62 20.79
N LYS A 890 22.10 -8.49 20.07
CA LYS A 890 22.99 -7.33 20.25
C LYS A 890 22.82 -6.78 21.67
N ARG A 891 23.94 -6.64 22.38
CA ARG A 891 23.99 -6.13 23.76
C ARG A 891 24.81 -4.86 23.86
N THR A 892 24.40 -3.97 24.76
CA THR A 892 25.16 -2.78 25.17
C THR A 892 25.98 -3.09 26.42
N GLU A 893 27.10 -2.37 26.63
CA GLU A 893 27.93 -2.53 27.83
C GLU A 893 27.25 -1.96 29.09
N ALA A 894 26.54 -0.83 28.93
CA ALA A 894 25.75 -0.19 29.97
C ALA A 894 24.24 -0.45 29.77
N PRO A 895 23.39 -0.23 30.80
CA PRO A 895 21.94 -0.20 30.62
C PRO A 895 21.54 0.77 29.51
N CYS A 896 20.62 0.33 28.65
CA CYS A 896 20.15 1.06 27.49
C CYS A 896 19.40 2.30 27.94
N ASP A 897 19.66 3.42 27.29
CA ASP A 897 18.82 4.60 27.37
C ASP A 897 17.92 4.71 26.13
N ILE A 898 17.18 5.81 26.03
CA ILE A 898 16.32 6.06 24.87
C ILE A 898 17.12 6.24 23.57
N SER A 899 18.38 6.69 23.66
CA SER A 899 19.26 6.87 22.51
C SER A 899 19.59 5.54 21.86
N ASP A 900 19.85 4.49 22.65
CA ASP A 900 20.12 3.15 22.10
C ASP A 900 18.93 2.57 21.33
N VAL A 901 17.71 2.82 21.81
CA VAL A 901 16.47 2.39 21.13
C VAL A 901 16.25 3.19 19.85
N VAL A 902 16.50 4.51 19.87
CA VAL A 902 16.43 5.38 18.70
C VAL A 902 17.46 4.97 17.64
N ASP A 903 18.69 4.67 18.06
CA ASP A 903 19.74 4.19 17.16
C ASP A 903 19.37 2.83 16.55
N PHE A 904 18.73 1.94 17.32
CA PHE A 904 18.17 0.70 16.79
C PHE A 904 17.06 0.94 15.74
N VAL A 905 16.15 1.91 15.93
CA VAL A 905 15.12 2.24 14.93
C VAL A 905 15.77 2.67 13.61
N PHE A 906 16.87 3.42 13.65
CA PHE A 906 17.60 3.82 12.45
C PHE A 906 18.38 2.67 11.81
N ASP A 907 19.04 1.83 12.61
CA ASP A 907 19.64 0.58 12.13
C ASP A 907 18.57 -0.25 11.38
N TYR A 908 17.34 -0.28 11.89
CA TYR A 908 16.23 -0.96 11.25
C TYR A 908 15.82 -0.35 9.91
N ILE A 909 15.62 0.97 9.86
CA ILE A 909 15.26 1.67 8.62
C ILE A 909 16.35 1.48 7.55
N GLU A 910 17.63 1.52 7.93
CA GLU A 910 18.74 1.32 7.00
C GLU A 910 18.82 -0.11 6.45
N ALA A 911 18.50 -1.11 7.30
CA ALA A 911 18.61 -2.53 6.98
C ALA A 911 17.25 -3.25 6.77
N ASP A 912 16.19 -2.53 6.37
CA ASP A 912 14.91 -3.12 5.91
C ASP A 912 15.09 -3.81 4.53
N LEU A 913 15.69 -5.00 4.55
CA LEU A 913 16.09 -5.76 3.34
C LEU A 913 15.16 -6.91 2.99
N VAL A 914 14.12 -7.21 3.79
CA VAL A 914 13.25 -8.39 3.59
C VAL A 914 12.65 -8.40 2.17
N GLY A 915 12.11 -7.27 1.72
CA GLY A 915 11.54 -7.16 0.38
C GLY A 915 12.57 -7.31 -0.74
N LEU A 916 13.79 -6.81 -0.55
CA LEU A 916 14.88 -6.94 -1.52
C LEU A 916 15.37 -8.39 -1.62
N ILE A 917 15.54 -9.06 -0.48
CA ILE A 917 15.92 -10.47 -0.38
C ILE A 917 14.88 -11.34 -1.11
N ALA A 918 13.59 -11.11 -0.88
CA ALA A 918 12.52 -11.84 -1.57
C ALA A 918 12.57 -11.65 -3.09
N ILE A 919 12.82 -10.43 -3.58
CA ILE A 919 12.97 -10.15 -5.02
C ILE A 919 14.23 -10.82 -5.58
N HIS A 920 15.37 -10.74 -4.89
CA HIS A 920 16.60 -11.41 -5.30
C HIS A 920 16.40 -12.92 -5.38
N HIS A 921 15.73 -13.51 -4.38
CA HIS A 921 15.43 -14.94 -4.36
C HIS A 921 14.60 -15.34 -5.58
N LEU A 922 13.50 -14.63 -5.87
CA LEU A 922 12.69 -14.90 -7.07
C LEU A 922 13.51 -14.79 -8.38
N ARG A 923 14.47 -13.87 -8.46
CA ARG A 923 15.33 -13.70 -9.64
C ARG A 923 16.35 -14.84 -9.78
N PHE A 924 17.05 -15.20 -8.70
CA PHE A 924 18.01 -16.31 -8.74
C PHE A 924 17.30 -17.64 -8.96
N SER A 925 16.15 -17.86 -8.32
CA SER A 925 15.32 -19.04 -8.55
C SER A 925 14.82 -19.15 -9.98
N ASP A 926 14.60 -18.02 -10.69
CA ASP A 926 14.23 -18.05 -12.11
C ASP A 926 15.41 -18.30 -13.05
N LEU A 927 16.58 -17.74 -12.74
CA LEU A 927 17.80 -17.91 -13.54
C LEU A 927 18.41 -19.31 -13.39
N GLU A 928 18.32 -19.87 -12.19
CA GLU A 928 18.86 -21.18 -11.81
C GLU A 928 17.72 -22.03 -11.25
N ASP A 929 17.71 -22.34 -9.96
CA ASP A 929 16.62 -23.02 -9.24
C ASP A 929 16.68 -22.67 -7.75
N PRO A 930 15.60 -22.86 -6.97
CA PRO A 930 15.59 -22.59 -5.52
C PRO A 930 16.68 -23.31 -4.71
N GLY A 931 17.21 -24.43 -5.21
CA GLY A 931 18.30 -25.17 -4.57
C GLY A 931 19.71 -24.62 -4.86
N CYS A 932 19.87 -23.56 -5.65
CA CYS A 932 21.20 -22.99 -5.94
C CYS A 932 21.84 -22.32 -4.69
N GLY A 933 23.17 -22.18 -4.71
CA GLY A 933 23.91 -21.64 -3.56
C GLY A 933 23.46 -20.23 -3.16
N GLU A 934 23.16 -19.39 -4.15
CA GLU A 934 22.66 -18.03 -3.97
C GLU A 934 21.27 -18.00 -3.30
N CYS A 935 20.35 -18.89 -3.70
CA CYS A 935 19.03 -18.97 -3.08
C CYS A 935 19.10 -19.50 -1.64
N MET A 936 19.95 -20.50 -1.38
CA MET A 936 20.17 -21.03 -0.03
C MET A 936 20.78 -19.98 0.91
N GLU A 937 21.70 -19.14 0.41
CA GLU A 937 22.23 -18.02 1.17
C GLU A 937 21.17 -16.95 1.42
N LEU A 938 20.37 -16.60 0.41
CA LEU A 938 19.23 -15.68 0.57
C LEU A 938 18.19 -16.20 1.57
N ALA A 939 17.96 -17.51 1.66
CA ALA A 939 17.08 -18.11 2.66
C ALA A 939 17.58 -17.89 4.09
N LYS A 940 18.90 -18.06 4.34
CA LYS A 940 19.51 -17.73 5.64
C LYS A 940 19.39 -16.25 5.97
N LEU A 941 19.72 -15.38 5.01
CA LEU A 941 19.63 -13.94 5.20
C LEU A 941 18.17 -13.47 5.40
N ALA A 942 17.19 -14.14 4.78
CA ALA A 942 15.78 -13.84 4.99
C ALA A 942 15.35 -14.15 6.43
N SER A 943 15.73 -15.32 6.97
CA SER A 943 15.49 -15.67 8.36
C SER A 943 16.12 -14.65 9.32
N HIS A 944 17.38 -14.26 9.06
CA HIS A 944 18.05 -13.21 9.83
C HIS A 944 17.31 -11.87 9.78
N ALA A 945 16.84 -11.45 8.61
CA ALA A 945 16.14 -10.18 8.43
C ALA A 945 14.76 -10.16 9.12
N VAL A 946 14.08 -11.30 9.22
CA VAL A 946 12.79 -11.43 9.93
C VAL A 946 12.96 -11.31 11.44
N ASP A 947 14.06 -11.84 11.99
CA ASP A 947 14.39 -11.78 13.42
C ASP A 947 15.16 -10.52 13.84
N PHE A 948 15.66 -9.74 12.88
CA PHE A 948 16.36 -8.48 13.14
C PHE A 948 15.61 -7.55 14.13
N PRO A 949 14.28 -7.33 14.01
CA PRO A 949 13.52 -6.54 14.99
C PRO A 949 13.68 -6.97 16.45
N LYS A 950 13.96 -8.26 16.71
CA LYS A 950 14.05 -8.85 18.05
C LYS A 950 15.51 -9.00 18.51
N THR A 951 16.42 -9.21 17.57
CA THR A 951 17.83 -9.51 17.85
C THR A 951 18.72 -8.26 17.83
N GLY A 952 18.34 -7.23 17.07
CA GLY A 952 19.16 -6.02 16.89
C GLY A 952 20.36 -6.20 15.97
N THR A 953 20.48 -7.34 15.30
CA THR A 953 21.61 -7.68 14.42
C THR A 953 21.19 -7.52 12.95
N PRO A 954 21.63 -6.46 12.24
CA PRO A 954 21.22 -6.20 10.86
C PRO A 954 21.90 -7.16 9.88
N VAL A 955 21.20 -7.48 8.79
CA VAL A 955 21.80 -8.15 7.64
C VAL A 955 22.73 -7.19 6.91
N ASN A 956 23.98 -7.60 6.69
CA ASN A 956 24.93 -6.77 5.96
C ASN A 956 24.59 -6.78 4.46
N PHE A 957 24.24 -5.60 3.93
CA PHE A 957 23.92 -5.41 2.52
C PHE A 957 24.97 -5.97 1.54
N THR A 958 26.25 -5.93 1.92
CA THR A 958 27.36 -6.40 1.07
C THR A 958 27.42 -7.92 0.92
N GLN A 959 26.79 -8.67 1.83
CA GLN A 959 26.71 -10.14 1.79
C GLN A 959 25.64 -10.65 0.82
N LEU A 960 24.73 -9.78 0.35
CA LEU A 960 23.70 -10.18 -0.61
C LEU A 960 24.34 -10.70 -1.90
N PRO A 961 23.91 -11.88 -2.41
CA PRO A 961 24.34 -12.38 -3.71
C PRO A 961 24.11 -11.35 -4.82
N ARG A 962 25.15 -11.16 -5.66
CA ARG A 962 25.18 -10.14 -6.71
C ARG A 962 25.01 -10.74 -8.10
N PHE A 963 24.27 -10.04 -8.95
CA PHE A 963 24.13 -10.39 -10.36
C PHE A 963 25.41 -10.04 -11.16
N LYS A 964 25.68 -10.77 -12.24
CA LYS A 964 26.89 -10.62 -13.07
C LYS A 964 27.04 -9.22 -13.68
N SER A 965 25.92 -8.55 -13.95
CA SER A 965 25.87 -7.16 -14.41
C SER A 965 24.72 -6.43 -13.73
N ARG A 966 24.94 -5.15 -13.43
CA ARG A 966 23.92 -4.25 -12.87
C ARG A 966 22.74 -4.03 -13.82
N ASN A 967 23.01 -4.07 -15.12
CA ASN A 967 21.99 -3.89 -16.17
C ASN A 967 21.47 -5.23 -16.68
N GLN A 968 21.67 -6.32 -15.93
CA GLN A 968 21.09 -7.61 -16.30
C GLN A 968 19.55 -7.49 -16.24
N PRO A 969 18.83 -7.89 -17.31
CA PRO A 969 17.38 -7.80 -17.35
C PRO A 969 16.76 -8.64 -16.23
N LYS A 970 15.56 -8.24 -15.81
CA LYS A 970 14.75 -8.93 -14.80
C LYS A 970 13.74 -9.85 -15.50
N PRO A 971 13.27 -10.93 -14.85
CA PRO A 971 12.16 -11.69 -15.41
C PRO A 971 10.91 -10.81 -15.53
N ASP A 972 10.12 -11.04 -16.57
CA ASP A 972 8.93 -10.26 -16.91
C ASP A 972 7.85 -10.25 -15.81
N PHE A 973 7.73 -11.31 -15.01
CA PHE A 973 6.81 -11.34 -13.87
C PHE A 973 7.17 -10.36 -12.73
N LEU A 974 8.34 -9.73 -12.77
CA LEU A 974 8.73 -8.63 -11.86
C LEU A 974 8.47 -7.25 -12.44
N ALA A 975 7.93 -7.16 -13.65
CA ALA A 975 7.56 -5.89 -14.26
C ALA A 975 6.45 -5.20 -13.47
N LYS A 976 6.65 -3.92 -13.19
CA LYS A 976 5.63 -3.07 -12.57
C LYS A 976 4.49 -2.82 -13.54
N GLU A 977 3.34 -2.44 -12.99
CA GLU A 977 2.19 -2.06 -13.80
C GLU A 977 2.52 -0.92 -14.77
N GLY A 978 2.25 -1.14 -16.06
CA GLY A 978 2.55 -0.19 -17.13
C GLY A 978 3.99 -0.18 -17.64
N ALA A 979 4.87 -1.07 -17.16
CA ALA A 979 6.21 -1.21 -17.70
C ALA A 979 6.20 -1.74 -19.16
N ASP A 980 7.14 -1.27 -19.97
CA ASP A 980 7.34 -1.78 -21.33
C ASP A 980 8.10 -3.12 -21.29
N LEU A 981 7.36 -4.21 -21.46
CA LEU A 981 7.90 -5.57 -21.51
C LEU A 981 8.80 -5.83 -22.73
N ASN A 982 8.77 -4.96 -23.75
CA ASN A 982 9.64 -5.06 -24.92
C ASN A 982 10.99 -4.33 -24.73
N SER A 983 11.17 -3.65 -23.60
CA SER A 983 12.43 -2.97 -23.29
C SER A 983 13.53 -3.97 -22.89
N ASP A 984 14.79 -3.57 -23.06
CA ASP A 984 15.97 -4.35 -22.63
C ASP A 984 16.07 -4.56 -21.10
N GLN A 985 15.10 -4.04 -20.32
CA GLN A 985 15.04 -4.19 -18.86
C GLN A 985 14.46 -5.54 -18.43
N TYR A 986 13.72 -6.22 -19.30
CA TYR A 986 13.04 -7.47 -18.97
C TYR A 986 13.39 -8.59 -19.94
N TYR A 987 13.41 -9.82 -19.44
CA TYR A 987 13.45 -11.02 -20.27
C TYR A 987 12.21 -11.87 -20.01
N ASN A 988 11.78 -12.59 -21.05
CA ASN A 988 10.68 -13.53 -20.97
C ASN A 988 11.10 -14.77 -20.16
N SER A 989 10.63 -14.90 -18.93
CA SER A 989 10.90 -16.10 -18.10
C SER A 989 10.24 -17.33 -18.72
N LYS A 990 10.97 -18.44 -18.77
CA LYS A 990 10.46 -19.72 -19.30
C LYS A 990 9.78 -20.58 -18.23
N LYS A 991 9.97 -20.26 -16.96
CA LYS A 991 9.42 -20.99 -15.82
C LYS A 991 7.93 -20.71 -15.63
N LEU A 992 7.27 -21.54 -14.82
CA LEU A 992 5.83 -21.49 -14.59
C LEU A 992 5.36 -20.07 -14.23
N LEU A 993 6.08 -19.36 -13.36
CA LEU A 993 5.67 -18.03 -12.93
C LEU A 993 5.62 -17.00 -14.08
N GLY A 994 6.58 -17.05 -15.01
CA GLY A 994 6.57 -16.22 -16.22
C GLY A 994 5.42 -16.58 -17.15
N GLN A 995 5.10 -17.88 -17.28
CA GLN A 995 3.96 -18.33 -18.07
C GLN A 995 2.65 -17.81 -17.48
N LEU A 996 2.43 -18.00 -16.17
CA LEU A 996 1.26 -17.52 -15.44
C LEU A 996 1.08 -16.00 -15.58
N TYR A 997 2.17 -15.22 -15.43
CA TYR A 997 2.12 -13.76 -15.57
C TYR A 997 1.61 -13.30 -16.95
N ARG A 998 2.03 -13.98 -18.02
CA ARG A 998 1.65 -13.63 -19.41
C ARG A 998 0.23 -14.07 -19.78
N ARG A 999 -0.29 -15.13 -19.14
CA ARG A 999 -1.66 -15.64 -19.40
C ARG A 999 -2.75 -14.70 -18.88
N VAL A 1000 -2.51 -13.98 -17.78
CA VAL A 1000 -3.55 -13.13 -17.18
C VAL A 1000 -3.87 -11.89 -18.05
N PRO A 1001 -5.11 -11.74 -18.54
CA PRO A 1001 -5.51 -10.70 -19.48
C PRO A 1001 -5.93 -9.40 -18.78
N VAL A 1002 -5.01 -8.74 -18.07
CA VAL A 1002 -5.30 -7.43 -17.47
C VAL A 1002 -5.42 -6.37 -18.57
N LYS A 1003 -6.64 -5.89 -18.81
CA LYS A 1003 -6.89 -4.72 -19.66
C LYS A 1003 -6.77 -3.45 -18.81
N LYS A 1004 -6.14 -2.41 -19.35
CA LYS A 1004 -6.21 -1.08 -18.72
C LYS A 1004 -7.64 -0.57 -18.89
N TRP A 1005 -8.34 -0.47 -17.78
CA TRP A 1005 -9.66 0.12 -17.71
C TRP A 1005 -9.65 1.18 -16.63
N THR A 1006 -10.32 2.30 -16.92
CA THR A 1006 -10.51 3.42 -15.99
C THR A 1006 -11.97 3.81 -16.06
N PRO A 1007 -12.63 4.04 -14.92
CA PRO A 1007 -13.97 4.62 -14.91
C PRO A 1007 -14.01 5.88 -15.78
N GLN A 1008 -15.04 6.00 -16.62
CA GLN A 1008 -15.26 7.19 -17.43
C GLN A 1008 -16.42 7.98 -16.84
N GLU A 1009 -16.34 9.30 -16.88
CA GLU A 1009 -17.49 10.13 -16.50
C GLU A 1009 -18.66 9.90 -17.45
N TRP A 1010 -19.86 9.81 -16.88
CA TRP A 1010 -21.08 9.73 -17.65
C TRP A 1010 -21.25 10.98 -18.53
N ASN A 1011 -21.38 10.76 -19.84
CA ASN A 1011 -21.38 11.83 -20.82
C ASN A 1011 -22.68 11.95 -21.62
N LYS A 1012 -23.71 11.18 -21.27
CA LYS A 1012 -25.04 11.25 -21.91
C LYS A 1012 -25.99 12.14 -21.12
N ASP A 1013 -27.04 12.59 -21.80
CA ASP A 1013 -28.06 13.48 -21.22
C ASP A 1013 -29.17 12.72 -20.45
N SER A 1014 -29.17 11.38 -20.50
CA SER A 1014 -30.13 10.54 -19.76
C SER A 1014 -29.60 10.17 -18.36
N SER A 1015 -30.50 9.81 -17.43
CA SER A 1015 -30.09 9.30 -16.11
C SER A 1015 -29.13 8.09 -16.24
N PRO A 1016 -28.05 8.03 -15.43
CA PRO A 1016 -27.08 6.94 -15.45
C PRO A 1016 -27.51 5.70 -14.66
N SER A 1017 -28.57 5.77 -13.84
CA SER A 1017 -28.96 4.72 -12.89
C SER A 1017 -30.01 3.73 -13.41
N ASP A 1018 -30.68 4.03 -14.53
CA ASP A 1018 -31.82 3.23 -15.03
C ASP A 1018 -32.88 2.99 -13.93
N GLY A 1019 -33.21 4.05 -13.17
CA GLY A 1019 -34.10 3.96 -12.01
C GLY A 1019 -35.51 3.47 -12.34
N VAL A 1020 -36.03 3.80 -13.53
CA VAL A 1020 -37.36 3.37 -14.01
C VAL A 1020 -37.51 1.85 -13.95
N SER A 1021 -36.48 1.10 -14.38
CA SER A 1021 -36.52 -0.37 -14.35
C SER A 1021 -36.60 -0.93 -12.93
N VAL A 1022 -35.98 -0.25 -11.96
CA VAL A 1022 -36.02 -0.61 -10.54
C VAL A 1022 -37.38 -0.28 -9.92
N GLU A 1023 -37.94 0.88 -10.25
CA GLU A 1023 -39.25 1.31 -9.77
C GLU A 1023 -40.37 0.41 -10.29
N ASP A 1024 -40.34 0.08 -11.58
CA ASP A 1024 -41.26 -0.87 -12.21
C ASP A 1024 -41.19 -2.23 -11.51
N ALA A 1025 -39.98 -2.75 -11.27
CA ALA A 1025 -39.79 -4.02 -10.58
C ALA A 1025 -40.26 -3.97 -9.11
N LEU A 1026 -39.96 -2.88 -8.38
CA LEU A 1026 -40.41 -2.69 -7.00
C LEU A 1026 -41.93 -2.58 -6.90
N SER A 1027 -42.60 -1.99 -7.89
CA SER A 1027 -44.07 -1.87 -7.91
C SER A 1027 -44.79 -3.21 -7.95
N LEU A 1028 -44.12 -4.26 -8.45
CA LEU A 1028 -44.62 -5.64 -8.52
C LEU A 1028 -44.42 -6.42 -7.23
N VAL A 1029 -43.63 -5.90 -6.28
CA VAL A 1029 -43.34 -6.53 -5.00
C VAL A 1029 -44.51 -6.32 -4.02
N SER A 1030 -44.99 -7.38 -3.38
CA SER A 1030 -46.04 -7.27 -2.35
C SER A 1030 -45.48 -6.64 -1.07
N LEU A 1031 -45.96 -5.44 -0.72
CA LEU A 1031 -45.62 -4.72 0.52
C LEU A 1031 -46.68 -4.88 1.63
N ARG A 1032 -47.62 -5.81 1.47
CA ARG A 1032 -48.72 -6.02 2.44
C ARG A 1032 -48.22 -6.41 3.83
N ASN A 1033 -47.14 -7.18 3.92
CA ASN A 1033 -46.53 -7.60 5.19
C ASN A 1033 -45.93 -6.41 5.96
N LEU A 1034 -45.66 -5.29 5.28
CA LEU A 1034 -45.24 -4.01 5.88
C LEU A 1034 -46.44 -3.08 6.18
N GLY A 1035 -47.68 -3.52 5.96
CA GLY A 1035 -48.87 -2.70 6.10
C GLY A 1035 -48.95 -1.54 5.09
N LEU A 1036 -48.36 -1.70 3.90
CA LEU A 1036 -48.38 -0.74 2.80
C LEU A 1036 -49.23 -1.26 1.64
N SER A 1037 -50.01 -0.38 1.01
CA SER A 1037 -50.86 -0.70 -0.14
C SER A 1037 -50.12 -0.68 -1.48
N GLY A 1038 -48.93 -0.09 -1.53
CA GLY A 1038 -48.08 0.09 -2.71
C GLY A 1038 -47.02 1.16 -2.46
N LEU A 1039 -46.24 1.50 -3.49
CA LEU A 1039 -45.35 2.65 -3.49
C LEU A 1039 -46.20 3.92 -3.56
N ALA A 1040 -46.06 4.80 -2.58
CA ALA A 1040 -46.75 6.09 -2.54
C ALA A 1040 -45.72 7.21 -2.66
N ASP A 1041 -46.15 8.35 -3.20
CA ASP A 1041 -45.29 9.53 -3.28
C ASP A 1041 -44.83 9.95 -1.87
N PRO A 1042 -43.53 10.18 -1.66
CA PRO A 1042 -43.01 10.69 -0.41
C PRO A 1042 -43.68 12.02 -0.03
N THR A 1043 -43.84 12.28 1.28
CA THR A 1043 -44.29 13.59 1.75
C THR A 1043 -43.23 14.66 1.44
N GLN A 1044 -43.66 15.89 1.18
CA GLN A 1044 -42.72 16.99 0.89
C GLN A 1044 -41.67 17.19 2.00
N GLU A 1045 -42.08 17.05 3.27
CA GLU A 1045 -41.17 17.11 4.42
C GLU A 1045 -40.07 16.05 4.34
N LEU A 1046 -40.41 14.83 3.92
CA LEU A 1046 -39.46 13.73 3.81
C LEU A 1046 -38.55 13.88 2.57
N VAL A 1047 -39.09 14.41 1.46
CA VAL A 1047 -38.28 14.77 0.28
C VAL A 1047 -37.24 15.83 0.66
N GLU A 1048 -37.64 16.88 1.37
CA GLU A 1048 -36.74 17.93 1.83
C GLU A 1048 -35.68 17.35 2.79
N GLU A 1049 -36.07 16.52 3.75
CA GLU A 1049 -35.16 15.84 4.67
C GLU A 1049 -34.13 14.97 3.93
N MET A 1050 -34.58 14.13 3.00
CA MET A 1050 -33.70 13.24 2.24
C MET A 1050 -32.81 14.00 1.25
N THR A 1051 -33.26 15.15 0.74
CA THR A 1051 -32.43 16.06 -0.07
C THR A 1051 -31.24 16.57 0.73
N TYR A 1052 -31.46 16.99 1.98
CA TYR A 1052 -30.35 17.41 2.86
C TYR A 1052 -29.41 16.25 3.19
N LEU A 1053 -29.94 15.05 3.42
CA LEU A 1053 -29.12 13.86 3.67
C LEU A 1053 -28.27 13.48 2.44
N LEU A 1054 -28.84 13.57 1.23
CA LEU A 1054 -28.12 13.36 -0.04
C LEU A 1054 -26.99 14.38 -0.21
N GLU A 1055 -27.26 15.68 0.00
CA GLU A 1055 -26.25 16.74 -0.08
C GLU A 1055 -25.07 16.47 0.87
N ALA A 1056 -25.37 16.18 2.14
CA ALA A 1056 -24.36 15.87 3.15
C ALA A 1056 -23.54 14.61 2.81
N TYR A 1057 -24.20 13.58 2.27
CA TYR A 1057 -23.52 12.37 1.81
C TYR A 1057 -22.57 12.65 0.64
N CYS A 1058 -23.02 13.39 -0.38
CA CYS A 1058 -22.21 13.71 -1.56
C CYS A 1058 -20.96 14.51 -1.18
N ASP A 1059 -21.10 15.49 -0.27
CA ASP A 1059 -19.97 16.29 0.20
C ASP A 1059 -18.93 15.43 0.94
N GLN A 1060 -19.36 14.57 1.88
CA GLN A 1060 -18.43 13.69 2.60
C GLN A 1060 -17.78 12.64 1.69
N LEU A 1061 -18.55 12.06 0.76
CA LEU A 1061 -18.02 11.09 -0.20
C LEU A 1061 -16.96 11.73 -1.11
N MET A 1062 -17.18 12.97 -1.55
CA MET A 1062 -16.21 13.73 -2.37
C MET A 1062 -14.92 13.98 -1.59
N VAL A 1063 -15.01 14.36 -0.31
CA VAL A 1063 -13.83 14.54 0.56
C VAL A 1063 -13.03 13.25 0.68
N ILE A 1064 -13.69 12.11 0.84
CA ILE A 1064 -13.03 10.79 0.84
C ILE A 1064 -12.34 10.54 -0.51
N GLY A 1065 -13.04 10.76 -1.63
CA GLY A 1065 -12.49 10.57 -2.98
C GLY A 1065 -11.27 11.44 -3.29
N GLN A 1066 -11.27 12.69 -2.82
CA GLN A 1066 -10.12 13.61 -2.95
C GLN A 1066 -8.97 13.24 -2.03
N SER A 1067 -9.24 12.69 -0.84
CA SER A 1067 -8.20 12.32 0.13
C SER A 1067 -7.34 11.14 -0.33
N HIS A 1068 -7.91 10.24 -1.13
CA HIS A 1068 -7.25 8.98 -1.54
C HIS A 1068 -6.78 8.96 -3.01
N THR A 1069 -6.84 10.09 -3.71
CA THR A 1069 -6.31 10.22 -5.08
C THR A 1069 -4.77 10.32 -5.09
N ILE A 1070 -4.13 9.75 -6.12
CA ILE A 1070 -2.67 9.92 -6.32
C ILE A 1070 -2.34 11.30 -6.92
N LEU A 1071 -3.23 11.82 -7.77
CA LEU A 1071 -3.00 13.04 -8.54
C LEU A 1071 -3.37 14.25 -7.69
N LYS A 1072 -2.40 15.10 -7.37
CA LYS A 1072 -2.62 16.33 -6.59
C LYS A 1072 -3.18 17.50 -7.43
N ASN A 1073 -3.83 17.20 -8.55
CA ASN A 1073 -4.52 18.21 -9.33
C ASN A 1073 -5.87 18.52 -8.69
N LYS A 1074 -6.28 19.78 -8.69
CA LYS A 1074 -7.53 20.27 -8.07
C LYS A 1074 -8.81 19.54 -8.51
N ASP A 1075 -8.78 18.92 -9.69
CA ASP A 1075 -9.93 18.24 -10.30
C ASP A 1075 -9.85 16.71 -10.20
N SER A 1076 -8.83 16.16 -9.53
CA SER A 1076 -8.65 14.71 -9.44
C SER A 1076 -9.24 14.17 -8.15
N HIS A 1077 -10.13 13.18 -8.26
CA HIS A 1077 -10.65 12.40 -7.15
C HIS A 1077 -10.79 10.94 -7.59
N VAL A 1078 -10.84 10.03 -6.62
CA VAL A 1078 -11.24 8.64 -6.84
C VAL A 1078 -12.69 8.65 -7.36
N SER A 1079 -13.00 7.81 -8.36
CA SER A 1079 -14.34 7.76 -8.94
C SER A 1079 -15.34 7.13 -7.97
N GLU A 1080 -16.63 7.41 -8.18
CA GLU A 1080 -17.70 6.80 -7.38
C GLU A 1080 -17.68 5.26 -7.47
N ALA A 1081 -17.45 4.71 -8.67
CA ALA A 1081 -17.29 3.28 -8.89
C ALA A 1081 -16.08 2.66 -8.15
N GLU A 1082 -14.97 3.37 -8.05
CA GLU A 1082 -13.80 2.96 -7.26
C GLU A 1082 -14.14 2.92 -5.77
N LEU A 1083 -14.82 3.96 -5.24
CA LEU A 1083 -15.28 4.01 -3.86
C LEU A 1083 -16.29 2.89 -3.53
N VAL A 1084 -17.24 2.64 -4.43
CA VAL A 1084 -18.31 1.64 -4.27
C VAL A 1084 -17.78 0.22 -4.37
N SER A 1085 -16.87 -0.05 -5.32
CA SER A 1085 -16.19 -1.35 -5.42
C SER A 1085 -15.13 -1.58 -4.34
N GLY A 1086 -14.72 -0.53 -3.62
CA GLY A 1086 -13.67 -0.58 -2.60
C GLY A 1086 -12.27 -0.78 -3.20
N THR A 1087 -11.98 -0.13 -4.34
CA THR A 1087 -10.74 -0.28 -5.09
C THR A 1087 -10.14 1.07 -5.49
N ILE A 1088 -8.84 1.10 -5.84
CA ILE A 1088 -8.18 2.26 -6.45
C ILE A 1088 -7.51 1.79 -7.74
N MET A 1089 -8.00 2.25 -8.88
CA MET A 1089 -7.56 1.87 -10.22
C MET A 1089 -6.26 2.56 -10.64
N ALA A 1090 -5.93 3.71 -10.04
CA ALA A 1090 -4.69 4.42 -10.32
C ALA A 1090 -3.45 3.54 -10.09
N ASN A 1091 -2.41 3.73 -10.93
CA ASN A 1091 -1.19 2.93 -10.86
C ASN A 1091 -0.28 3.45 -9.74
N TRP A 1092 0.02 2.59 -8.76
CA TRP A 1092 0.96 2.90 -7.70
C TRP A 1092 2.32 2.26 -7.98
N SER A 1093 3.39 3.02 -7.73
CA SER A 1093 4.76 2.49 -7.81
C SER A 1093 5.09 1.52 -6.67
N ASP A 1094 4.33 1.61 -5.56
CA ASP A 1094 4.37 0.77 -4.37
C ASP A 1094 2.97 0.19 -4.10
N HIS A 1095 2.84 -1.15 -4.16
CA HIS A 1095 1.57 -1.83 -3.97
C HIS A 1095 1.11 -1.92 -2.50
N HIS A 1096 2.02 -1.84 -1.53
CA HIS A 1096 1.65 -1.87 -0.11
C HIS A 1096 0.87 -0.60 0.24
N ARG A 1097 1.44 0.52 -0.19
CA ARG A 1097 0.85 1.85 -0.16
C ARG A 1097 -0.57 1.93 -0.73
N ARG A 1098 -0.78 1.36 -1.91
CA ARG A 1098 -2.13 1.28 -2.50
C ARG A 1098 -3.09 0.53 -1.58
N ARG A 1099 -2.63 -0.58 -0.98
CA ARG A 1099 -3.45 -1.38 -0.06
C ARG A 1099 -3.81 -0.58 1.18
N ASP A 1100 -2.85 0.13 1.79
CA ASP A 1100 -3.10 0.95 2.97
C ASP A 1100 -4.12 2.07 2.67
N ALA A 1101 -3.97 2.73 1.52
CA ALA A 1101 -4.92 3.74 1.04
C ALA A 1101 -6.32 3.13 0.80
N VAL A 1102 -6.40 1.97 0.14
CA VAL A 1102 -7.68 1.25 -0.06
C VAL A 1102 -8.31 0.86 1.28
N THR A 1103 -7.53 0.36 2.25
CA THR A 1103 -8.04 0.01 3.58
C THR A 1103 -8.59 1.24 4.31
N ALA A 1104 -7.84 2.34 4.33
CA ALA A 1104 -8.27 3.59 4.97
C ALA A 1104 -9.51 4.19 4.28
N MET A 1105 -9.53 4.17 2.95
CA MET A 1105 -10.67 4.59 2.14
C MET A 1105 -11.91 3.75 2.44
N ASN A 1106 -11.78 2.42 2.45
CA ASN A 1106 -12.88 1.50 2.73
C ASN A 1106 -13.43 1.67 4.15
N LEU A 1107 -12.56 1.95 5.13
CA LEU A 1107 -12.99 2.27 6.50
C LEU A 1107 -13.83 3.55 6.53
N GLN A 1108 -13.37 4.62 5.87
CA GLN A 1108 -14.10 5.89 5.80
C GLN A 1108 -15.42 5.77 5.04
N THR A 1109 -15.45 5.08 3.90
CA THR A 1109 -16.69 4.85 3.15
C THR A 1109 -17.67 3.96 3.92
N HIS A 1110 -17.17 2.94 4.62
CA HIS A 1110 -18.00 2.09 5.48
C HIS A 1110 -18.68 2.91 6.58
N GLU A 1111 -17.94 3.79 7.25
CA GLU A 1111 -18.49 4.68 8.28
C GLU A 1111 -19.53 5.65 7.73
N LEU A 1112 -19.27 6.25 6.57
CA LEU A 1112 -20.21 7.14 5.90
C LEU A 1112 -21.51 6.41 5.51
N VAL A 1113 -21.41 5.25 4.85
CA VAL A 1113 -22.58 4.43 4.47
C VAL A 1113 -23.36 3.98 5.71
N ARG A 1114 -22.65 3.59 6.78
CA ARG A 1114 -23.26 3.23 8.06
C ARG A 1114 -24.06 4.38 8.64
N ALA A 1115 -23.53 5.60 8.61
CA ALA A 1115 -24.20 6.77 9.13
C ALA A 1115 -25.44 7.14 8.30
N VAL A 1116 -25.38 7.07 6.97
CA VAL A 1116 -26.57 7.26 6.10
C VAL A 1116 -27.64 6.22 6.43
N ARG A 1117 -27.26 4.95 6.55
CA ARG A 1117 -28.20 3.87 6.90
C ARG A 1117 -28.81 4.05 8.28
N ALA A 1118 -28.06 4.62 9.23
CA ALA A 1118 -28.56 4.96 10.57
C ALA A 1118 -29.68 6.02 10.50
N GLU A 1119 -29.55 6.98 9.60
CA GLU A 1119 -30.49 8.09 9.45
C GLU A 1119 -31.74 7.74 8.65
N LEU A 1120 -31.72 6.64 7.89
CA LEU A 1120 -32.93 6.07 7.30
C LEU A 1120 -33.88 5.46 8.35
N LEU A 1121 -33.48 5.37 9.62
CA LEU A 1121 -34.28 4.81 10.73
C LEU A 1121 -34.93 5.91 11.58
N ILE A 1122 -36.06 5.60 12.25
CA ILE A 1122 -36.73 6.56 13.14
C ILE A 1122 -36.01 6.65 14.50
N LYS A 1123 -35.70 7.87 14.97
CA LYS A 1123 -35.04 8.15 16.27
C LYS A 1123 -35.94 7.93 17.52
N ASP A 1124 -37.25 8.08 17.43
CA ASP A 1124 -38.18 8.06 18.58
C ASP A 1124 -38.59 6.66 19.10
N LEU A 1125 -38.16 5.57 18.45
CA LEU A 1125 -38.39 4.19 18.90
C LEU A 1125 -37.11 3.48 19.36
N ALA A 1126 -35.96 4.17 19.31
CA ALA A 1126 -34.64 3.62 19.66
C ALA A 1126 -34.23 3.84 21.13
N THR A 1127 -35.17 4.22 22.01
CA THR A 1127 -34.93 4.51 23.44
C THR A 1127 -35.02 3.28 24.36
N SER A 1128 -35.08 2.07 23.82
CA SER A 1128 -34.66 0.88 24.57
C SER A 1128 -33.20 0.59 24.23
N GLU A 1129 -32.33 0.49 25.25
CA GLU A 1129 -30.89 0.17 25.14
C GLU A 1129 -30.57 -1.21 24.54
N THR A 1130 -31.48 -1.78 23.76
CA THR A 1130 -31.36 -3.14 23.22
C THR A 1130 -31.98 -3.19 21.84
N GLU A 1131 -31.22 -2.85 20.80
CA GLU A 1131 -31.35 -3.53 19.51
C GLU A 1131 -30.10 -3.35 18.64
N THR A 1132 -29.36 -4.46 18.58
CA THR A 1132 -28.20 -4.74 17.75
C THR A 1132 -28.54 -4.64 16.26
N TYR A 1133 -28.03 -3.61 15.58
CA TYR A 1133 -28.16 -3.46 14.13
C TYR A 1133 -27.30 -4.49 13.40
N TYR A 1134 -27.89 -5.44 12.69
CA TYR A 1134 -27.20 -6.46 11.90
C TYR A 1134 -26.00 -5.99 11.03
N ASP A 1135 -24.82 -6.58 11.24
CA ASP A 1135 -23.64 -6.52 10.34
C ASP A 1135 -23.77 -7.69 9.37
N GLU A 1136 -24.26 -7.43 8.17
CA GLU A 1136 -24.20 -8.37 7.04
C GLU A 1136 -22.77 -8.46 6.51
N GLU A 1137 -21.86 -9.08 7.26
CA GLU A 1137 -21.03 -10.08 6.59
C GLU A 1137 -21.98 -11.20 6.20
N ASP A 1138 -22.36 -11.20 4.92
CA ASP A 1138 -23.15 -12.22 4.26
C ASP A 1138 -22.91 -13.58 4.88
N ASP A 1139 -23.92 -14.10 5.56
CA ASP A 1139 -24.40 -15.47 5.43
C ASP A 1139 -25.69 -15.61 6.23
N TYR A 1140 -26.74 -16.04 5.53
CA TYR A 1140 -28.06 -16.36 6.05
C TYR A 1140 -28.35 -17.81 5.72
N ASP A 1141 -28.23 -18.66 6.72
CA ASP A 1141 -29.22 -19.68 7.01
C ASP A 1141 -29.23 -19.89 8.54
N ASP A 1142 -30.39 -20.20 9.10
CA ASP A 1142 -30.64 -20.55 10.51
C ASP A 1142 -31.03 -19.42 11.49
N TRP A 1143 -32.29 -18.96 11.35
CA TRP A 1143 -33.10 -18.40 12.44
C TRP A 1143 -34.12 -19.45 12.94
N THR A 1144 -33.65 -20.48 13.62
CA THR A 1144 -34.53 -21.28 14.47
C THR A 1144 -34.56 -20.66 15.87
N PHE A 1145 -35.75 -20.21 16.28
CA PHE A 1145 -36.15 -19.54 17.54
C PHE A 1145 -36.01 -18.01 17.63
N ARG A 1146 -36.97 -17.30 17.03
CA ARG A 1146 -37.57 -16.09 17.63
C ARG A 1146 -39.10 -16.29 17.64
N GLU A 1147 -39.71 -16.28 18.83
CA GLU A 1147 -41.17 -16.23 19.00
C GLU A 1147 -41.64 -14.81 18.64
N GLU A 1148 -42.65 -14.71 17.76
CA GLU A 1148 -43.48 -13.56 17.38
C GLU A 1148 -42.84 -12.15 17.40
N PHE A 1149 -42.65 -11.55 16.22
CA PHE A 1149 -42.26 -10.14 16.07
C PHE A 1149 -43.29 -9.20 16.74
N ASP A 1150 -42.82 -8.19 17.48
CA ASP A 1150 -43.67 -7.19 18.16
C ASP A 1150 -44.21 -6.14 17.16
N ASP A 1151 -45.41 -5.59 17.40
CA ASP A 1151 -46.08 -4.57 16.57
C ASP A 1151 -45.17 -3.34 16.36
N THR A 1152 -44.26 -3.11 17.31
CA THR A 1152 -43.27 -2.04 17.31
C THR A 1152 -42.17 -2.23 16.25
N GLU A 1153 -41.68 -3.46 16.04
CA GLU A 1153 -40.68 -3.79 15.00
C GLU A 1153 -41.30 -3.62 13.60
N GLN A 1154 -42.55 -4.07 13.40
CA GLN A 1154 -43.25 -3.93 12.11
C GLN A 1154 -43.48 -2.45 11.73
N ARG A 1155 -43.82 -1.61 12.72
CA ARG A 1155 -43.95 -0.15 12.52
C ARG A 1155 -42.63 0.51 12.15
N SER A 1156 -41.53 0.11 12.81
CA SER A 1156 -40.18 0.58 12.50
C SER A 1156 -39.76 0.22 11.07
N MET A 1157 -39.97 -1.04 10.66
CA MET A 1157 -39.67 -1.50 9.29
C MET A 1157 -40.47 -0.75 8.23
N LYS A 1158 -41.77 -0.54 8.46
CA LYS A 1158 -42.64 0.21 7.55
C LYS A 1158 -42.13 1.63 7.30
N GLU A 1159 -41.76 2.35 8.36
CA GLU A 1159 -41.32 3.74 8.20
C GLU A 1159 -39.91 3.83 7.63
N THR A 1160 -39.01 2.93 8.03
CA THR A 1160 -37.67 2.84 7.44
C THR A 1160 -37.75 2.59 5.93
N PHE A 1161 -38.71 1.77 5.49
CA PHE A 1161 -38.98 1.55 4.06
C PHE A 1161 -39.39 2.85 3.36
N LYS A 1162 -40.33 3.63 3.94
CA LYS A 1162 -40.75 4.92 3.35
C LYS A 1162 -39.62 5.94 3.27
N ARG A 1163 -38.79 6.06 4.32
CA ARG A 1163 -37.61 6.93 4.34
C ARG A 1163 -36.62 6.52 3.26
N SER A 1164 -36.37 5.22 3.12
CA SER A 1164 -35.51 4.67 2.07
C SER A 1164 -36.08 4.90 0.66
N TRP A 1165 -37.41 4.77 0.49
CA TRP A 1165 -38.08 5.09 -0.77
C TRP A 1165 -37.96 6.58 -1.14
N ALA A 1166 -38.14 7.48 -0.16
CA ALA A 1166 -37.94 8.91 -0.38
C ALA A 1166 -36.49 9.25 -0.75
N ALA A 1167 -35.52 8.60 -0.10
CA ALA A 1167 -34.10 8.74 -0.44
C ALA A 1167 -33.80 8.29 -1.87
N TRP A 1168 -34.42 7.19 -2.32
CA TRP A 1168 -34.35 6.73 -3.70
C TRP A 1168 -34.93 7.75 -4.69
N CYS A 1169 -36.15 8.25 -4.46
CA CYS A 1169 -36.77 9.25 -5.33
C CYS A 1169 -35.92 10.52 -5.45
N VAL A 1170 -35.40 11.04 -4.33
CA VAL A 1170 -34.52 12.21 -4.32
C VAL A 1170 -33.24 11.98 -5.12
N ALA A 1171 -32.65 10.78 -5.04
CA ALA A 1171 -31.48 10.42 -5.84
C ALA A 1171 -31.81 10.43 -7.34
N GLU A 1172 -32.92 9.80 -7.74
CA GLU A 1172 -33.35 9.72 -9.14
C GLU A 1172 -33.73 11.08 -9.72
N ASP A 1173 -34.47 11.91 -8.98
CA ASP A 1173 -34.81 13.28 -9.37
C ASP A 1173 -33.53 14.11 -9.59
N THR A 1174 -32.56 13.99 -8.67
CA THR A 1174 -31.26 14.67 -8.78
C THR A 1174 -30.49 14.20 -10.01
N LEU A 1175 -30.50 12.89 -10.32
CA LEU A 1175 -29.82 12.34 -11.50
C LEU A 1175 -30.51 12.70 -12.82
N GLN A 1176 -31.81 12.96 -12.81
CA GLN A 1176 -32.53 13.50 -13.96
C GLN A 1176 -32.16 14.97 -14.23
N GLU A 1177 -31.99 15.77 -13.17
CA GLU A 1177 -31.58 17.19 -13.28
C GLU A 1177 -30.08 17.36 -13.59
N GLU A 1178 -29.23 16.60 -12.90
CA GLU A 1178 -27.77 16.65 -13.00
C GLU A 1178 -27.20 15.22 -13.11
N PRO A 1179 -27.20 14.62 -14.32
CA PRO A 1179 -26.72 13.23 -14.55
C PRO A 1179 -25.26 12.96 -14.18
N ARG A 1180 -24.50 13.98 -13.83
CA ARG A 1180 -23.08 13.92 -13.45
C ARG A 1180 -22.83 14.15 -11.95
N MET A 1181 -23.90 14.27 -11.16
CA MET A 1181 -23.75 14.54 -9.73
C MET A 1181 -23.07 13.36 -9.02
N PHE A 1182 -21.88 13.64 -8.48
CA PHE A 1182 -21.07 12.66 -7.76
C PHE A 1182 -21.73 12.27 -6.43
N GLY A 1183 -21.93 10.96 -6.23
CA GLY A 1183 -22.52 10.38 -5.02
C GLY A 1183 -24.04 10.15 -5.11
N ALA A 1184 -24.74 10.72 -6.09
CA ALA A 1184 -26.18 10.52 -6.19
C ALA A 1184 -26.54 9.06 -6.54
N GLN A 1185 -25.78 8.41 -7.44
CA GLN A 1185 -26.02 7.01 -7.78
C GLN A 1185 -25.79 6.09 -6.57
N SER A 1186 -24.69 6.28 -5.83
CA SER A 1186 -24.33 5.46 -4.68
C SER A 1186 -25.25 5.70 -3.48
N PHE A 1187 -25.77 6.92 -3.31
CA PHE A 1187 -26.83 7.20 -2.33
C PHE A 1187 -28.11 6.41 -2.66
N GLY A 1188 -28.52 6.40 -3.93
CA GLY A 1188 -29.61 5.55 -4.43
C GLY A 1188 -29.36 4.07 -4.15
N LEU A 1189 -28.14 3.56 -4.39
CA LEU A 1189 -27.78 2.17 -4.07
C LEU A 1189 -27.95 1.83 -2.58
N ILE A 1190 -27.57 2.73 -1.67
CA ILE A 1190 -27.74 2.53 -0.22
C ILE A 1190 -29.23 2.42 0.13
N ALA A 1191 -30.05 3.32 -0.41
CA ALA A 1191 -31.49 3.32 -0.22
C ALA A 1191 -32.15 2.04 -0.76
N LEU A 1192 -31.79 1.63 -1.99
CA LEU A 1192 -32.28 0.41 -2.61
C LEU A 1192 -31.91 -0.84 -1.81
N GLY A 1193 -30.64 -0.97 -1.42
CA GLY A 1193 -30.18 -2.08 -0.59
C GLY A 1193 -31.01 -2.18 0.70
N ARG A 1194 -31.28 -1.03 1.34
CA ARG A 1194 -32.08 -1.00 2.57
C ARG A 1194 -33.54 -1.41 2.34
N MET A 1195 -34.17 -0.95 1.27
CA MET A 1195 -35.53 -1.36 0.92
C MET A 1195 -35.62 -2.88 0.71
N LEU A 1196 -34.67 -3.46 -0.03
CA LEU A 1196 -34.67 -4.89 -0.33
C LEU A 1196 -34.44 -5.76 0.91
N GLU A 1197 -33.56 -5.33 1.83
CA GLU A 1197 -33.38 -6.00 3.12
C GLU A 1197 -34.68 -6.02 3.94
N ILE A 1198 -35.41 -4.90 3.99
CA ILE A 1198 -36.68 -4.78 4.73
C ILE A 1198 -37.75 -5.67 4.11
N VAL A 1199 -37.88 -5.67 2.78
CA VAL A 1199 -38.80 -6.55 2.05
C VAL A 1199 -38.49 -8.01 2.37
N LYS A 1200 -37.21 -8.40 2.28
CA LYS A 1200 -36.77 -9.76 2.60
C LYS A 1200 -37.15 -10.16 4.02
N ALA A 1201 -36.86 -9.31 5.01
CA ALA A 1201 -37.21 -9.56 6.40
C ALA A 1201 -38.74 -9.70 6.59
N SER A 1202 -39.54 -8.92 5.87
CA SER A 1202 -41.00 -8.99 5.94
C SER A 1202 -41.61 -10.27 5.36
N TYR A 1203 -40.87 -11.01 4.52
CA TYR A 1203 -41.29 -12.33 4.03
C TYR A 1203 -40.92 -13.47 4.98
N MET A 1204 -40.04 -13.20 5.95
CA MET A 1204 -39.65 -14.13 6.99
C MET A 1204 -40.51 -13.97 8.26
N MET A 1205 -41.26 -12.86 8.36
CA MET A 1205 -42.40 -12.64 9.26
C MET A 1205 -43.63 -13.36 8.72
#